data_AF-A0A8S1AYU7-F1
#
_entry.id   AF-A0A8S1AYU7-F1
#
_cell.length_a   1.000
_cell.length_b   1.000
_cell.length_c   1.000
_cell.angle_alpha   90.00
_cell.angle_beta   90.00
_cell.angle_gamma   90.00
#
_symmetry.space_group_name_H-M   'P 1'
#
loop_
_entity.id
_entity.type
_entity.pdbx_description
1 polymer ?
#
loop_
_entity_poly.entity_id
_entity_poly.type
_entity_poly.pdbx_seq_one_letter_code
_entity_poly.pdbx_strand_id
1 'polypeptide(L)'
;MLPLLIFRHRLLEEIMKMVLFGVVLWAGVTFGSHVAPYPLNLIIKTELSHPPPMYDFPFPSAEILKKLPPVTTMNMNRSLEISNLQVSMMKRFEMNLKSAGISPRTGSAAHGLVIEGSVSGDAMHYEKSSMIIIKASQNLAYTKCKRFGLPDDECASLISTLNLKNTELGPECAALEQFTCRTIKMSSKYRTFDGSCNNPVRSSWGQAMTGYKRLLHPKYADGIEEPRRALNHKALPSARAISTKLTSNLDEINHEKTIAVAVWSQFIYHDLVHTPVRRTIHTNQQIRCCDNDGFPLSPRYIHPSCMPITVPHDDPFYKDQYVSCMEYTRSVTTYRGDCTFGAAEQMNQATHFLDGSNIYGTNSRDAAALREKTGGLLKTSRIEDEEHMPLAINPMEKCLVENNSATCFHTGDSRANSHPWLTSMYAVWVREHNRIARNLADLNSEWNSDKLYHETRRIVIAEMQHITYKFWLPALTGKTFDELYDSYDAGFNFDVDPTITNSFATAAFHFVNSLLDQDIQFMAEDNTLMSYRLQEHYYKPGFVSQKRGLKKILRGMTTQKSQEMDLNYEDDLRNKWLGGLDVLAVDVQRGRDHGLPGYIQYRALCGLPVATSFQHLIDIIPQETVDKLSQLYEQPGDVDLVIGLMAEKPVPGSLLGPTATCLIKEQLWRTKNGDRYFYTHMDEAGRFTKRQLAELKRASLARLLCDNVGFSSVQRDIFLPPSEANPTVSCDEIKKVNLEAWQDLAQQPDILTRTNKWIKNKVGSNSTK
;
A
#
# COMPACT_ATOMS: atom_id res chain seq x y z
N MET A 1 34.99 63.04 -18.38
CA MET A 1 34.10 61.96 -18.87
C MET A 1 34.16 60.67 -18.02
N LEU A 2 34.53 60.77 -16.74
CA LEU A 2 34.61 59.65 -15.79
C LEU A 2 33.54 59.64 -14.66
N PRO A 3 32.87 60.77 -14.28
CA PRO A 3 31.85 60.73 -13.21
C PRO A 3 30.49 60.18 -13.65
N LEU A 4 30.16 60.23 -14.95
CA LEU A 4 28.89 59.77 -15.50
C LEU A 4 28.79 58.24 -15.67
N LEU A 5 29.92 57.55 -15.76
CA LEU A 5 29.99 56.09 -15.84
C LEU A 5 29.79 55.43 -14.46
N ILE A 6 30.31 56.05 -13.40
CA ILE A 6 30.17 55.54 -12.01
C ILE A 6 28.71 55.71 -11.51
N PHE A 7 28.03 56.79 -11.91
CA PHE A 7 26.62 57.01 -11.55
C PHE A 7 25.69 56.05 -12.29
N ARG A 8 25.96 55.74 -13.58
CA ARG A 8 25.20 54.72 -14.33
C ARG A 8 25.42 53.31 -13.77
N HIS A 9 26.62 52.98 -13.31
CA HIS A 9 26.89 51.65 -12.77
C HIS A 9 26.20 51.40 -11.42
N ARG A 10 26.18 52.40 -10.52
CA ARG A 10 25.46 52.32 -9.25
C ARG A 10 23.94 52.31 -9.41
N LEU A 11 23.40 53.05 -10.39
CA LEU A 11 21.97 53.02 -10.69
C LEU A 11 21.55 51.65 -11.24
N LEU A 12 22.38 51.02 -12.09
CA LEU A 12 22.13 49.66 -12.57
C LEU A 12 22.24 48.61 -11.46
N GLU A 13 23.18 48.73 -10.53
CA GLU A 13 23.28 47.84 -9.36
C GLU A 13 22.07 47.96 -8.43
N GLU A 14 21.60 49.18 -8.14
CA GLU A 14 20.43 49.37 -7.28
C GLU A 14 19.12 48.95 -7.96
N ILE A 15 19.00 49.14 -9.28
CA ILE A 15 17.87 48.60 -10.07
C ILE A 15 17.93 47.06 -10.11
N MET A 16 19.11 46.45 -10.28
CA MET A 16 19.27 45.00 -10.20
C MET A 16 18.93 44.46 -8.80
N LYS A 17 19.34 45.15 -7.73
CA LYS A 17 18.99 44.76 -6.35
C LYS A 17 17.49 44.90 -6.08
N MET A 18 16.83 45.95 -6.60
CA MET A 18 15.37 46.10 -6.49
C MET A 18 14.60 45.08 -7.35
N VAL A 19 15.12 44.70 -8.52
CA VAL A 19 14.53 43.62 -9.34
C VAL A 19 14.77 42.26 -8.67
N LEU A 20 15.94 42.02 -8.07
CA LEU A 20 16.21 40.81 -7.29
C LEU A 20 15.36 40.76 -6.01
N PHE A 21 15.19 41.86 -5.28
CA PHE A 21 14.29 41.93 -4.13
C PHE A 21 12.82 41.83 -4.54
N GLY A 22 12.43 42.39 -5.68
CA GLY A 22 11.10 42.25 -6.25
C GLY A 22 10.79 40.83 -6.71
N VAL A 23 11.76 40.12 -7.30
CA VAL A 23 11.65 38.72 -7.70
C VAL A 23 11.69 37.78 -6.48
N VAL A 24 12.47 38.11 -5.44
CA VAL A 24 12.49 37.34 -4.18
C VAL A 24 11.23 37.58 -3.34
N LEU A 25 10.62 38.77 -3.37
CA LEU A 25 9.33 39.03 -2.72
C LEU A 25 8.15 38.46 -3.53
N TRP A 26 8.25 38.37 -4.87
CA TRP A 26 7.23 37.72 -5.69
C TRP A 26 7.32 36.18 -5.61
N ALA A 27 8.53 35.61 -5.54
CA ALA A 27 8.75 34.20 -5.25
C ALA A 27 8.45 33.83 -3.78
N GLY A 28 8.55 34.80 -2.85
CA GLY A 28 8.27 34.61 -1.43
C GLY A 28 6.79 34.66 -1.04
N VAL A 29 5.89 35.08 -1.94
CA VAL A 29 4.43 35.14 -1.70
C VAL A 29 3.68 34.00 -2.39
N THR A 30 4.37 33.13 -3.13
CA THR A 30 3.87 31.83 -3.59
C THR A 30 4.51 30.69 -2.80
N PHE A 31 4.20 30.58 -1.51
CA PHE A 31 4.60 29.42 -0.71
C PHE A 31 3.37 28.73 -0.12
N GLY A 32 2.92 27.73 -0.88
CA GLY A 32 1.84 26.81 -0.54
C GLY A 32 1.56 25.86 -1.71
N SER A 33 2.58 25.45 -2.46
CA SER A 33 2.45 24.48 -3.55
C SER A 33 3.73 23.64 -3.63
N HIS A 34 3.81 22.65 -2.75
CA HIS A 34 4.70 21.51 -2.95
C HIS A 34 4.15 20.61 -4.06
N VAL A 35 4.29 21.04 -5.31
CA VAL A 35 4.23 20.15 -6.48
C VAL A 35 5.30 20.65 -7.46
N ALA A 36 6.53 20.15 -7.32
CA ALA A 36 7.43 20.16 -8.45
C ALA A 36 6.91 19.10 -9.47
N PRO A 37 6.63 19.47 -10.73
CA PRO A 37 6.42 18.50 -11.79
C PRO A 37 7.76 17.83 -12.05
N TYR A 38 7.87 16.53 -11.77
CA TYR A 38 8.87 15.70 -12.45
C TYR A 38 8.16 14.82 -13.47
N PRO A 39 8.75 14.66 -14.66
CA PRO A 39 8.01 14.29 -15.85
C PRO A 39 7.66 12.80 -15.83
N LEU A 40 6.37 12.53 -15.67
CA LEU A 40 5.77 11.24 -16.02
C LEU A 40 5.89 10.90 -17.53
N ASN A 41 6.42 11.83 -18.33
CA ASN A 41 6.64 11.67 -19.77
C ASN A 41 7.99 11.03 -20.17
N LEU A 42 8.83 10.58 -19.22
CA LEU A 42 10.11 9.94 -19.59
C LEU A 42 9.99 8.48 -20.06
N ILE A 43 8.78 7.91 -20.11
CA ILE A 43 8.66 6.44 -20.04
C ILE A 43 8.10 5.76 -21.29
N ILE A 44 7.54 6.44 -22.29
CA ILE A 44 6.92 5.71 -23.43
C ILE A 44 7.36 6.12 -24.85
N LYS A 45 7.84 7.33 -25.17
CA LYS A 45 8.36 7.62 -26.54
C LYS A 45 9.45 8.68 -26.61
N THR A 46 10.51 8.39 -27.37
CA THR A 46 11.42 9.37 -27.98
C THR A 46 10.73 9.99 -29.19
N GLU A 47 9.90 11.01 -28.99
CA GLU A 47 9.62 12.02 -30.02
C GLU A 47 8.93 13.23 -29.35
N LEU A 48 9.58 14.38 -29.50
CA LEU A 48 9.24 15.65 -28.87
C LEU A 48 8.06 16.33 -29.57
N SER A 49 6.92 16.37 -28.89
CA SER A 49 5.98 17.48 -28.99
C SER A 49 5.26 17.61 -27.65
N HIS A 50 5.56 18.69 -26.90
CA HIS A 50 5.02 18.96 -25.57
C HIS A 50 3.48 18.98 -25.56
N PRO A 51 2.80 18.12 -24.77
CA PRO A 51 1.49 18.42 -24.22
C PRO A 51 1.67 19.26 -22.94
N PRO A 52 0.66 20.06 -22.54
CA PRO A 52 0.83 21.19 -21.62
C PRO A 52 1.25 20.78 -20.20
N PRO A 53 1.86 21.70 -19.42
CA PRO A 53 2.17 21.47 -18.02
C PRO A 53 0.89 21.20 -17.21
N MET A 54 1.02 20.29 -16.24
CA MET A 54 0.25 20.16 -14.99
C MET A 54 -1.10 20.88 -14.99
N TYR A 55 -2.21 20.15 -15.18
CA TYR A 55 -3.57 20.69 -15.15
C TYR A 55 -3.74 21.66 -13.97
N ASP A 56 -4.14 22.89 -14.31
CA ASP A 56 -4.57 23.93 -13.39
C ASP A 56 -5.40 23.30 -12.27
N PHE A 57 -4.87 23.32 -11.04
CA PHE A 57 -5.73 23.18 -9.88
C PHE A 57 -6.81 24.25 -10.06
N PRO A 58 -8.11 23.89 -10.07
CA PRO A 58 -9.16 24.89 -10.13
C PRO A 58 -8.96 25.76 -8.88
N PHE A 59 -8.50 26.99 -9.11
CA PHE A 59 -8.23 27.96 -8.08
C PHE A 59 -9.04 29.21 -8.39
N PRO A 60 -9.65 29.85 -7.39
CA PRO A 60 -10.46 31.03 -7.64
C PRO A 60 -9.65 32.12 -8.31
N SER A 61 -10.22 32.77 -9.33
CA SER A 61 -9.57 33.91 -9.97
C SER A 61 -9.32 35.05 -8.97
N ALA A 62 -8.32 35.88 -9.24
CA ALA A 62 -8.00 37.02 -8.37
C ALA A 62 -9.20 37.97 -8.16
N GLU A 63 -10.11 38.07 -9.13
CA GLU A 63 -11.34 38.85 -9.02
C GLU A 63 -12.35 38.23 -8.05
N ILE A 64 -12.47 36.90 -8.06
CA ILE A 64 -13.32 36.17 -7.13
C ILE A 64 -12.74 36.24 -5.71
N LEU A 65 -11.42 36.06 -5.55
CA LEU A 65 -10.74 36.15 -4.26
C LEU A 65 -10.98 37.50 -3.56
N LYS A 66 -10.98 38.61 -4.32
CA LYS A 66 -11.29 39.95 -3.79
C LYS A 66 -12.71 40.08 -3.23
N LYS A 67 -13.66 39.25 -3.70
CA LYS A 67 -15.05 39.24 -3.24
C LYS A 67 -15.26 38.33 -2.02
N LEU A 68 -14.33 37.42 -1.75
CA LEU A 68 -14.42 36.51 -0.61
C LEU A 68 -14.00 37.20 0.69
N PRO A 69 -14.70 36.96 1.81
CA PRO A 69 -14.28 37.50 3.10
C PRO A 69 -12.95 36.84 3.52
N PRO A 70 -11.99 37.61 4.07
CA PRO A 70 -10.75 37.04 4.54
C PRO A 70 -11.02 36.01 5.65
N VAL A 71 -10.28 34.89 5.61
CA VAL A 71 -10.36 33.86 6.63
C VAL A 71 -9.27 34.13 7.67
N THR A 72 -9.68 34.63 8.84
CA THR A 72 -8.74 34.92 9.93
C THR A 72 -8.49 33.68 10.80
N THR A 73 -7.41 33.69 11.58
CA THR A 73 -7.16 32.65 12.60
C THR A 73 -8.31 32.48 13.57
N MET A 74 -9.01 33.56 13.91
CA MET A 74 -10.22 33.51 14.73
C MET A 74 -11.35 32.73 14.04
N ASN A 75 -11.52 32.89 12.72
CA ASN A 75 -12.50 32.09 11.97
C ASN A 75 -12.11 30.60 11.93
N MET A 76 -10.83 30.30 11.74
CA MET A 76 -10.33 28.92 11.73
C MET A 76 -10.54 28.24 13.09
N ASN A 77 -10.13 28.89 14.19
CA ASN A 77 -10.33 28.38 15.55
C ASN A 77 -11.82 28.22 15.89
N ARG A 78 -12.67 29.16 15.46
CA ARG A 78 -14.11 29.04 15.66
C ARG A 78 -14.69 27.83 14.92
N SER A 79 -14.22 27.57 13.70
CA SER A 79 -14.64 26.39 12.93
C SER A 79 -14.21 25.08 13.61
N LEU A 80 -12.99 25.03 14.14
CA LEU A 80 -12.48 23.90 14.92
C LEU A 80 -13.29 23.67 16.20
N GLU A 81 -13.61 24.73 16.95
CA GLU A 81 -14.41 24.66 18.17
C GLU A 81 -15.81 24.07 17.91
N ILE A 82 -16.49 24.57 16.86
CA ILE A 82 -17.80 24.05 16.43
C ILE A 82 -17.69 22.57 16.05
N SER A 83 -16.65 22.22 15.29
CA SER A 83 -16.44 20.85 14.81
C SER A 83 -16.10 19.88 15.95
N ASN A 84 -15.31 20.32 16.92
CA ASN A 84 -15.01 19.55 18.13
C ASN A 84 -16.28 19.31 18.97
N LEU A 85 -17.16 20.30 19.08
CA LEU A 85 -18.47 20.14 19.71
C LEU A 85 -19.33 19.10 18.96
N GLN A 86 -19.37 19.16 17.62
CA GLN A 86 -20.10 18.17 16.81
C GLN A 86 -19.56 16.75 17.02
N VAL A 87 -18.24 16.57 17.01
CA VAL A 87 -17.61 15.26 17.28
C VAL A 87 -17.91 14.80 18.70
N SER A 88 -17.89 15.71 19.68
CA SER A 88 -18.22 15.40 21.08
C SER A 88 -19.69 14.97 21.26
N MET A 89 -20.62 15.58 20.50
CA MET A 89 -22.04 15.21 20.53
C MET A 89 -22.30 13.79 20.01
N MET A 90 -21.42 13.24 19.14
CA MET A 90 -21.53 11.86 18.67
C MET A 90 -21.42 10.83 19.80
N LYS A 91 -20.79 11.18 20.93
CA LYS A 91 -20.64 10.27 22.07
C LYS A 91 -21.96 9.66 22.53
N ARG A 92 -23.02 10.48 22.64
CA ARG A 92 -24.35 9.99 23.04
C ARG A 92 -24.92 9.03 22.00
N PHE A 93 -24.74 9.35 20.73
CA PHE A 93 -25.20 8.52 19.63
C PHE A 93 -24.47 7.17 19.59
N GLU A 94 -23.15 7.16 19.70
CA GLU A 94 -22.33 5.93 19.75
C GLU A 94 -22.67 5.07 20.98
N MET A 95 -22.93 5.67 22.14
CA MET A 95 -23.43 4.92 23.32
C MET A 95 -24.81 4.29 23.04
N ASN A 96 -25.69 4.98 22.33
CA ASN A 96 -26.99 4.41 21.94
C ASN A 96 -26.84 3.24 20.96
N LEU A 97 -25.92 3.33 19.99
CA LEU A 97 -25.59 2.22 19.08
C LEU A 97 -25.10 1.01 19.87
N LYS A 98 -24.18 1.24 20.81
CA LYS A 98 -23.66 0.21 21.73
C LYS A 98 -24.78 -0.47 22.51
N SER A 99 -25.64 0.32 23.16
CA SER A 99 -26.76 -0.18 23.96
C SER A 99 -27.81 -0.91 23.13
N ALA A 100 -27.98 -0.52 21.86
CA ALA A 100 -28.89 -1.19 20.92
C ALA A 100 -28.29 -2.44 20.27
N GLY A 101 -27.04 -2.81 20.59
CA GLY A 101 -26.37 -3.97 20.00
C GLY A 101 -26.07 -3.81 18.50
N ILE A 102 -25.94 -2.56 18.02
CA ILE A 102 -25.58 -2.27 16.63
C ILE A 102 -24.06 -2.41 16.49
N SER A 103 -23.61 -3.65 16.35
CA SER A 103 -22.22 -4.00 16.07
C SER A 103 -22.16 -5.18 15.09
N PRO A 104 -21.07 -5.32 14.31
CA PRO A 104 -20.86 -6.49 13.47
C PRO A 104 -21.02 -7.79 14.25
N ARG A 105 -21.77 -8.75 13.69
CA ARG A 105 -21.91 -10.09 14.25
C ARG A 105 -20.66 -10.90 13.91
N THR A 106 -20.13 -11.67 14.85
CA THR A 106 -19.00 -12.59 14.60
C THR A 106 -19.30 -13.49 13.40
N GLY A 107 -18.36 -13.53 12.45
CA GLY A 107 -18.47 -14.32 11.22
C GLY A 107 -19.28 -13.67 10.08
N SER A 108 -19.88 -12.50 10.29
CA SER A 108 -20.55 -11.74 9.22
C SER A 108 -19.55 -11.04 8.29
N ALA A 109 -20.03 -10.65 7.10
CA ALA A 109 -19.34 -9.76 6.17
C ALA A 109 -18.75 -8.50 6.84
N ALA A 110 -19.51 -7.87 7.74
CA ALA A 110 -19.06 -6.71 8.50
C ALA A 110 -17.90 -7.03 9.44
N HIS A 111 -17.91 -8.20 10.06
CA HIS A 111 -16.81 -8.63 10.92
C HIS A 111 -15.54 -8.90 10.10
N GLY A 112 -15.68 -9.56 8.94
CA GLY A 112 -14.58 -9.77 8.01
C GLY A 112 -13.94 -8.46 7.54
N LEU A 113 -14.75 -7.48 7.13
CA LEU A 113 -14.24 -6.18 6.68
C LEU A 113 -13.46 -5.43 7.77
N VAL A 114 -13.86 -5.57 9.04
CA VAL A 114 -13.17 -4.97 10.18
C VAL A 114 -11.84 -5.67 10.49
N ILE A 115 -11.78 -6.99 10.30
CA ILE A 115 -10.52 -7.76 10.44
C ILE A 115 -9.55 -7.34 9.33
N GLU A 116 -10.02 -7.26 8.07
CA GLU A 116 -9.24 -6.82 6.92
C GLU A 116 -8.68 -5.40 7.12
N GLY A 117 -9.54 -4.46 7.55
CA GLY A 117 -9.18 -3.07 7.81
C GLY A 117 -8.80 -2.77 9.27
N SER A 118 -8.16 -3.70 9.98
CA SER A 118 -7.96 -3.55 11.42
C SER A 118 -7.20 -2.26 11.80
N VAL A 119 -7.77 -1.44 12.68
CA VAL A 119 -7.16 -0.18 13.11
C VAL A 119 -6.39 -0.33 14.44
N SER A 120 -5.18 0.21 14.51
CA SER A 120 -4.40 0.28 15.75
C SER A 120 -4.89 1.40 16.68
N GLY A 121 -4.52 1.32 17.96
CA GLY A 121 -4.81 2.39 18.92
C GLY A 121 -4.14 3.72 18.55
N ASP A 122 -2.93 3.67 17.98
CA ASP A 122 -2.19 4.86 17.56
C ASP A 122 -2.87 5.53 16.35
N ALA A 123 -3.38 4.75 15.38
CA ALA A 123 -4.15 5.28 14.25
C ALA A 123 -5.43 6.01 14.72
N MET A 124 -6.12 5.48 15.73
CA MET A 124 -7.33 6.11 16.28
C MET A 124 -7.07 7.48 16.94
N HIS A 125 -5.84 7.73 17.42
CA HIS A 125 -5.46 9.04 17.95
C HIS A 125 -5.52 10.12 16.87
N TYR A 126 -4.86 9.87 15.73
CA TYR A 126 -4.82 10.78 14.58
C TYR A 126 -6.20 10.95 13.92
N GLU A 127 -6.99 9.89 13.85
CA GLU A 127 -8.34 9.92 13.26
C GLU A 127 -9.24 10.94 13.95
N LYS A 128 -9.21 10.99 15.28
CA LYS A 128 -10.08 11.89 16.05
C LYS A 128 -9.80 13.36 15.69
N SER A 129 -8.53 13.74 15.65
CA SER A 129 -8.12 15.10 15.31
C SER A 129 -8.37 15.40 13.83
N SER A 130 -8.10 14.44 12.93
CA SER A 130 -8.39 14.57 11.50
C SER A 130 -9.89 14.80 11.24
N MET A 131 -10.77 14.06 11.91
CA MET A 131 -12.22 14.24 11.77
C MET A 131 -12.69 15.65 12.17
N ILE A 132 -12.09 16.24 13.21
CA ILE A 132 -12.38 17.62 13.61
C ILE A 132 -11.95 18.60 12.52
N ILE A 133 -10.76 18.40 11.92
CA ILE A 133 -10.23 19.25 10.84
C ILE A 133 -11.06 19.13 9.57
N ILE A 134 -11.49 17.92 9.19
CA ILE A 134 -12.33 17.68 8.01
C ILE A 134 -13.67 18.39 8.17
N LYS A 135 -14.35 18.23 9.32
CA LYS A 135 -15.59 18.94 9.62
C LYS A 135 -15.42 20.46 9.65
N ALA A 136 -14.28 20.93 10.17
CA ALA A 136 -13.96 22.35 10.16
C ALA A 136 -13.70 22.87 8.75
N SER A 137 -13.09 22.05 7.88
CA SER A 137 -12.88 22.35 6.46
C SER A 137 -14.21 22.44 5.72
N GLN A 138 -15.16 21.53 5.97
CA GLN A 138 -16.52 21.61 5.44
C GLN A 138 -17.25 22.88 5.91
N ASN A 139 -17.13 23.24 7.21
CA ASN A 139 -17.73 24.45 7.73
C ASN A 139 -17.15 25.72 7.10
N LEU A 140 -15.82 25.78 6.91
CA LEU A 140 -15.15 26.88 6.22
C LEU A 140 -15.57 26.93 4.75
N ALA A 141 -15.61 25.79 4.06
CA ALA A 141 -16.06 25.72 2.67
C ALA A 141 -17.49 26.26 2.51
N TYR A 142 -18.40 25.85 3.39
CA TYR A 142 -19.77 26.32 3.37
C TYR A 142 -19.88 27.83 3.66
N THR A 143 -19.22 28.30 4.74
CA THR A 143 -19.38 29.68 5.23
C THR A 143 -18.59 30.72 4.45
N LYS A 144 -17.49 30.32 3.80
CA LYS A 144 -16.54 31.23 3.13
C LYS A 144 -16.52 31.10 1.62
N CYS A 145 -16.92 29.96 1.05
CA CYS A 145 -16.95 29.77 -0.39
C CYS A 145 -18.37 29.65 -0.93
N LYS A 146 -19.11 28.63 -0.49
CA LYS A 146 -20.36 28.21 -1.12
C LYS A 146 -21.43 29.30 -1.08
N ARG A 147 -21.48 30.02 0.05
CA ARG A 147 -22.34 31.21 0.22
C ARG A 147 -22.07 32.33 -0.80
N PHE A 148 -20.89 32.35 -1.41
CA PHE A 148 -20.43 33.35 -2.37
C PHE A 148 -20.39 32.82 -3.82
N GLY A 149 -20.94 31.62 -4.07
CA GLY A 149 -21.07 31.05 -5.41
C GLY A 149 -19.79 30.44 -5.99
N LEU A 150 -18.80 30.14 -5.14
CA LEU A 150 -17.57 29.50 -5.58
C LEU A 150 -17.81 27.99 -5.83
N PRO A 151 -17.35 27.42 -6.95
CA PRO A 151 -17.42 25.97 -7.20
C PRO A 151 -16.72 25.16 -6.11
N ASP A 152 -17.21 23.94 -5.85
CA ASP A 152 -16.71 23.11 -4.76
C ASP A 152 -15.20 22.77 -4.91
N ASP A 153 -14.72 22.52 -6.14
CA ASP A 153 -13.29 22.25 -6.38
C ASP A 153 -12.40 23.49 -6.17
N GLU A 154 -12.85 24.67 -6.63
CA GLU A 154 -12.14 25.93 -6.39
C GLU A 154 -12.12 26.28 -4.91
N CYS A 155 -13.21 26.00 -4.20
CA CYS A 155 -13.27 26.15 -2.77
C CYS A 155 -12.33 25.19 -2.05
N ALA A 156 -12.31 23.91 -2.43
CA ALA A 156 -11.41 22.93 -1.84
C ALA A 156 -9.95 23.38 -1.95
N SER A 157 -9.55 23.88 -3.12
CA SER A 157 -8.23 24.45 -3.33
C SER A 157 -7.96 25.67 -2.44
N LEU A 158 -8.92 26.59 -2.32
CA LEU A 158 -8.80 27.76 -1.43
C LEU A 158 -8.65 27.34 0.04
N ILE A 159 -9.52 26.45 0.54
CA ILE A 159 -9.47 25.95 1.91
C ILE A 159 -8.15 25.23 2.18
N SER A 160 -7.60 24.54 1.17
CA SER A 160 -6.30 23.87 1.26
C SER A 160 -5.11 24.82 1.42
N THR A 161 -5.29 26.13 1.21
CA THR A 161 -4.24 27.14 1.51
C THR A 161 -4.24 27.61 2.97
N LEU A 162 -5.28 27.27 3.74
CA LEU A 162 -5.44 27.74 5.11
C LEU A 162 -4.58 26.90 6.06
N ASN A 163 -3.63 27.55 6.73
CA ASN A 163 -2.64 26.89 7.55
C ASN A 163 -3.16 26.57 8.98
N LEU A 164 -2.93 25.34 9.46
CA LEU A 164 -3.35 24.90 10.79
C LEU A 164 -2.38 25.30 11.92
N LYS A 165 -1.13 25.68 11.64
CA LYS A 165 -0.07 25.91 12.65
C LYS A 165 -0.46 26.92 13.73
N ASN A 166 -1.23 27.93 13.38
CA ASN A 166 -1.69 28.98 14.31
C ASN A 166 -2.99 28.62 15.03
N THR A 167 -3.44 27.37 14.93
CA THR A 167 -4.66 26.85 15.56
C THR A 167 -4.33 25.88 16.69
N GLU A 168 -5.34 25.48 17.47
CA GLU A 168 -5.18 24.55 18.59
C GLU A 168 -4.63 23.16 18.18
N LEU A 169 -4.96 22.68 16.97
CA LEU A 169 -4.47 21.40 16.42
C LEU A 169 -3.17 21.55 15.62
N GLY A 170 -2.70 22.79 15.44
CA GLY A 170 -1.47 23.10 14.72
C GLY A 170 -0.22 22.41 15.25
N PRO A 171 0.03 22.38 16.58
CA PRO A 171 1.20 21.72 17.15
C PRO A 171 1.31 20.23 16.81
N GLU A 172 0.20 19.52 16.69
CA GLU A 172 0.19 18.07 16.42
C GLU A 172 0.60 17.77 14.97
N CYS A 173 0.05 18.50 13.98
CA CYS A 173 0.49 18.33 12.59
C CYS A 173 1.88 18.94 12.32
N ALA A 174 2.22 20.06 12.98
CA ALA A 174 3.54 20.67 12.86
C ALA A 174 4.64 19.78 13.43
N ALA A 175 4.35 18.95 14.45
CA ALA A 175 5.30 17.98 14.98
C ALA A 175 5.71 16.94 13.93
N LEU A 176 4.82 16.56 13.00
CA LEU A 176 5.13 15.67 11.89
C LEU A 176 5.90 16.39 10.77
N GLU A 177 5.54 17.62 10.46
CA GLU A 177 6.20 18.42 9.41
C GLU A 177 7.62 18.86 9.80
N GLN A 178 7.81 19.30 11.04
CA GLN A 178 9.09 19.80 11.57
C GLN A 178 9.92 18.71 12.24
N PHE A 179 9.48 17.45 12.18
CA PHE A 179 10.24 16.33 12.72
C PHE A 179 11.58 16.25 11.99
N THR A 180 12.65 16.58 12.72
CA THR A 180 14.03 16.41 12.26
C THR A 180 14.73 15.44 13.19
N CYS A 181 15.20 14.33 12.66
CA CYS A 181 16.01 13.41 13.45
C CYS A 181 17.34 14.08 13.82
N ARG A 182 17.82 13.85 15.05
CA ARG A 182 19.01 14.54 15.57
C ARG A 182 20.20 14.28 14.62
N THR A 183 20.70 15.35 14.02
CA THR A 183 21.83 15.49 13.05
C THR A 183 21.54 15.25 11.57
N ILE A 184 21.93 16.24 10.74
CA ILE A 184 21.93 16.25 9.25
C ILE A 184 22.77 15.11 8.66
N LYS A 185 23.64 14.47 9.46
CA LYS A 185 24.38 13.25 9.12
C LYS A 185 23.92 12.09 9.99
N MET A 186 22.75 11.55 9.67
CA MET A 186 22.28 10.32 10.29
C MET A 186 23.26 9.15 10.06
N SER A 187 24.06 8.85 11.08
CA SER A 187 25.07 7.77 11.06
C SER A 187 24.49 6.38 11.34
N SER A 188 23.20 6.28 11.68
CA SER A 188 22.59 4.98 11.99
C SER A 188 22.57 4.07 10.75
N LYS A 189 23.17 2.90 10.93
CA LYS A 189 23.16 1.79 9.98
C LYS A 189 21.76 1.17 9.80
N TYR A 190 20.88 1.32 10.79
CA TYR A 190 19.59 0.63 10.84
C TYR A 190 18.43 1.59 10.62
N ARG A 191 17.39 1.08 9.94
CA ARG A 191 16.08 1.73 9.82
C ARG A 191 15.41 1.82 11.18
N THR A 192 14.63 2.88 11.37
CA THR A 192 13.59 2.93 12.41
C THR A 192 12.49 1.90 12.11
N PHE A 193 11.58 1.66 13.05
CA PHE A 193 10.46 0.75 12.83
C PHE A 193 9.27 1.41 12.14
N ASP A 194 9.09 2.71 12.38
CA ASP A 194 8.01 3.50 11.80
C ASP A 194 8.40 4.13 10.46
N GLY A 195 9.60 3.88 9.94
CA GLY A 195 10.09 4.46 8.68
C GLY A 195 10.57 5.91 8.81
N SER A 196 10.40 6.54 9.97
CA SER A 196 10.88 7.90 10.21
C SER A 196 12.41 7.99 10.07
N CYS A 197 12.92 9.19 9.80
CA CYS A 197 14.35 9.43 9.59
C CYS A 197 14.96 8.71 8.37
N ASN A 198 14.16 8.15 7.44
CA ASN A 198 14.73 7.66 6.20
C ASN A 198 15.34 8.84 5.42
N ASN A 199 14.55 9.89 5.21
CA ASN A 199 15.02 11.11 4.57
C ASN A 199 15.70 12.04 5.59
N PRO A 200 16.95 12.49 5.33
CA PRO A 200 17.71 13.30 6.28
C PRO A 200 17.23 14.76 6.39
N VAL A 201 16.48 15.25 5.40
CA VAL A 201 15.94 16.61 5.36
C VAL A 201 14.50 16.64 5.87
N ARG A 202 13.67 15.70 5.40
CA ARG A 202 12.24 15.61 5.73
C ARG A 202 11.96 14.30 6.45
N SER A 203 12.24 14.24 7.75
CA SER A 203 12.31 12.95 8.46
C SER A 203 10.97 12.22 8.62
N SER A 204 9.83 12.85 8.38
CA SER A 204 8.51 12.18 8.36
C SER A 204 8.15 11.53 7.02
N TRP A 205 8.92 11.78 5.96
CA TRP A 205 8.66 11.19 4.65
C TRP A 205 8.78 9.67 4.68
N GLY A 206 7.66 9.02 4.37
CA GLY A 206 7.50 7.57 4.39
C GLY A 206 7.26 6.95 5.77
N GLN A 207 6.99 7.77 6.79
CA GLN A 207 6.63 7.30 8.13
C GLN A 207 5.24 6.64 8.15
N ALA A 208 5.07 5.58 8.95
CA ALA A 208 3.77 4.96 9.20
C ALA A 208 2.77 5.93 9.89
N MET A 209 1.48 5.64 9.76
CA MET A 209 0.36 6.46 10.25
C MET A 209 0.24 7.85 9.60
N THR A 210 0.91 8.07 8.46
CA THR A 210 0.81 9.30 7.67
C THR A 210 -0.10 9.10 6.45
N GLY A 211 -0.48 10.21 5.81
CA GLY A 211 -1.44 10.19 4.70
C GLY A 211 -0.80 9.68 3.40
N TYR A 212 -1.59 9.05 2.54
CA TYR A 212 -1.12 8.74 1.19
C TYR A 212 -0.78 10.02 0.41
N LYS A 213 0.19 9.92 -0.50
CA LYS A 213 0.50 10.98 -1.46
C LYS A 213 -0.59 11.04 -2.53
N ARG A 214 -0.94 12.24 -2.99
CA ARG A 214 -1.84 12.42 -4.13
C ARG A 214 -1.08 12.82 -5.39
N LEU A 215 -1.28 12.06 -6.47
CA LEU A 215 -0.78 12.42 -7.81
C LEU A 215 -1.69 13.45 -8.51
N LEU A 216 -2.98 13.42 -8.17
CA LEU A 216 -4.01 14.35 -8.66
C LEU A 216 -4.79 14.89 -7.46
N HIS A 217 -5.30 16.12 -7.57
CA HIS A 217 -6.17 16.69 -6.54
C HIS A 217 -7.37 15.76 -6.28
N PRO A 218 -7.77 15.53 -5.01
CA PRO A 218 -8.91 14.68 -4.71
C PRO A 218 -10.19 15.22 -5.34
N LYS A 219 -11.06 14.30 -5.77
CA LYS A 219 -12.40 14.65 -6.26
C LYS A 219 -13.44 14.16 -5.26
N TYR A 220 -14.00 15.10 -4.51
CA TYR A 220 -15.16 14.91 -3.64
C TYR A 220 -16.31 15.80 -4.13
N ALA A 221 -17.56 15.41 -3.89
CA ALA A 221 -18.72 16.18 -4.33
C ALA A 221 -18.85 17.53 -3.60
N ASP A 222 -18.43 17.61 -2.34
CA ASP A 222 -18.36 18.85 -1.54
C ASP A 222 -16.95 19.46 -1.53
N GLY A 223 -16.03 18.90 -2.32
CA GLY A 223 -14.61 19.26 -2.31
C GLY A 223 -13.82 18.79 -1.09
N ILE A 224 -14.46 18.19 -0.07
CA ILE A 224 -13.82 17.85 1.21
C ILE A 224 -13.87 16.35 1.54
N GLU A 225 -15.05 15.73 1.61
CA GLU A 225 -15.20 14.34 2.06
C GLU A 225 -16.43 13.61 1.47
N GLU A 226 -17.39 14.30 0.85
CA GLU A 226 -18.57 13.68 0.24
C GLU A 226 -18.16 12.88 -1.01
N PRO A 227 -18.56 11.61 -1.16
CA PRO A 227 -18.19 10.79 -2.31
C PRO A 227 -18.52 11.48 -3.65
N ARG A 228 -17.62 11.35 -4.63
CA ARG A 228 -17.77 12.03 -5.91
C ARG A 228 -19.07 11.67 -6.63
N ARG A 229 -19.57 12.63 -7.40
CA ARG A 229 -20.70 12.47 -8.33
C ARG A 229 -20.19 12.35 -9.76
N ALA A 230 -21.08 11.94 -10.66
CA ALA A 230 -20.81 12.00 -12.10
C ALA A 230 -20.61 13.46 -12.55
N LEU A 231 -19.99 13.66 -13.72
CA LEU A 231 -19.74 14.98 -14.30
C LEU A 231 -21.03 15.79 -14.52
N ASN A 232 -22.17 15.12 -14.71
CA ASN A 232 -23.50 15.73 -14.80
C ASN A 232 -24.18 15.96 -13.44
N HIS A 233 -23.44 15.82 -12.33
CA HIS A 233 -23.88 15.93 -10.94
C HIS A 233 -24.87 14.86 -10.43
N LYS A 234 -25.21 13.86 -11.25
CA LYS A 234 -26.00 12.70 -10.78
C LYS A 234 -25.14 11.77 -9.92
N ALA A 235 -25.81 10.89 -9.17
CA ALA A 235 -25.12 9.80 -8.48
C ALA A 235 -24.45 8.88 -9.51
N LEU A 236 -23.25 8.41 -9.20
CA LEU A 236 -22.58 7.37 -9.97
C LEU A 236 -23.35 6.03 -9.84
N PRO A 237 -23.24 5.13 -10.82
CA PRO A 237 -23.83 3.80 -10.73
C PRO A 237 -23.33 3.07 -9.48
N SER A 238 -24.18 2.22 -8.90
CA SER A 238 -23.80 1.39 -7.75
C SER A 238 -22.54 0.57 -8.06
N ALA A 239 -21.63 0.49 -7.11
CA ALA A 239 -20.42 -0.34 -7.22
C ALA A 239 -20.77 -1.82 -7.48
N ARG A 240 -21.85 -2.32 -6.87
CA ARG A 240 -22.35 -3.68 -7.12
C ARG A 240 -22.92 -3.84 -8.53
N ALA A 241 -23.66 -2.84 -9.02
CA ALA A 241 -24.17 -2.86 -10.40
C ALA A 241 -23.05 -2.84 -11.44
N ILE A 242 -21.96 -2.12 -11.17
CA ILE A 242 -20.76 -2.13 -12.01
C ILE A 242 -20.15 -3.52 -12.03
N SER A 243 -19.90 -4.10 -10.85
CA SER A 243 -19.31 -5.43 -10.73
C SER A 243 -20.14 -6.47 -11.48
N THR A 244 -21.44 -6.58 -11.22
CA THR A 244 -22.29 -7.62 -11.84
C THR A 244 -22.46 -7.48 -13.35
N LYS A 245 -22.38 -6.26 -13.90
CA LYS A 245 -22.55 -6.02 -15.35
C LYS A 245 -21.24 -6.10 -16.14
N LEU A 246 -20.11 -5.75 -15.53
CA LEU A 246 -18.80 -5.79 -16.21
C LEU A 246 -18.13 -7.15 -16.12
N THR A 247 -18.34 -7.86 -15.01
CA THR A 247 -17.65 -9.12 -14.75
C THR A 247 -18.42 -10.31 -15.29
N SER A 248 -17.69 -11.27 -15.84
CA SER A 248 -18.18 -12.59 -16.21
C SER A 248 -17.48 -13.65 -15.37
N ASN A 249 -18.17 -14.72 -15.01
CA ASN A 249 -17.56 -15.85 -14.29
C ASN A 249 -16.88 -16.78 -15.31
N LEU A 250 -15.79 -16.31 -15.91
CA LEU A 250 -14.99 -17.06 -16.87
C LEU A 250 -13.62 -17.32 -16.25
N ASP A 251 -13.31 -18.59 -16.04
CA ASP A 251 -12.00 -19.04 -15.58
C ASP A 251 -11.02 -18.99 -16.77
N GLU A 252 -10.15 -17.99 -16.77
CA GLU A 252 -9.11 -17.75 -17.78
C GLU A 252 -7.73 -17.95 -17.17
N ILE A 253 -7.25 -19.20 -17.20
CA ILE A 253 -5.97 -19.58 -16.60
C ILE A 253 -4.79 -18.99 -17.40
N ASN A 254 -3.93 -18.22 -16.71
CA ASN A 254 -2.66 -17.78 -17.25
C ASN A 254 -1.64 -18.93 -17.30
N HIS A 255 -1.17 -19.29 -18.49
CA HIS A 255 -0.23 -20.40 -18.68
C HIS A 255 1.25 -20.03 -18.50
N GLU A 256 1.57 -18.77 -18.34
CA GLU A 256 2.94 -18.25 -18.22
C GLU A 256 3.35 -17.92 -16.79
N LYS A 257 2.38 -17.82 -15.86
CA LYS A 257 2.60 -17.39 -14.48
C LYS A 257 2.03 -18.39 -13.49
N THR A 258 2.71 -18.53 -12.36
CA THR A 258 2.17 -19.27 -11.21
C THR A 258 1.39 -18.32 -10.29
N ILE A 259 0.55 -18.89 -9.44
CA ILE A 259 -0.15 -18.16 -8.38
C ILE A 259 0.82 -17.45 -7.41
N ALA A 260 2.10 -17.81 -7.38
CA ALA A 260 3.12 -17.14 -6.59
C ALA A 260 3.26 -15.65 -6.96
N VAL A 261 2.96 -15.25 -8.21
CA VAL A 261 2.94 -13.83 -8.60
C VAL A 261 1.88 -13.06 -7.81
N ALA A 262 0.66 -13.60 -7.71
CA ALA A 262 -0.43 -12.99 -6.94
C ALA A 262 -0.10 -12.93 -5.44
N VAL A 263 0.35 -14.06 -4.88
CA VAL A 263 0.67 -14.18 -3.44
C VAL A 263 1.81 -13.24 -3.05
N TRP A 264 2.87 -13.15 -3.86
CA TRP A 264 3.97 -12.22 -3.61
C TRP A 264 3.53 -10.77 -3.76
N SER A 265 2.69 -10.46 -4.77
CA SER A 265 2.11 -9.12 -4.93
C SER A 265 1.36 -8.70 -3.66
N GLN A 266 0.48 -9.56 -3.14
CA GLN A 266 -0.24 -9.27 -1.90
C GLN A 266 0.69 -9.13 -0.69
N PHE A 267 1.73 -9.96 -0.61
CA PHE A 267 2.72 -9.89 0.47
C PHE A 267 3.47 -8.55 0.49
N ILE A 268 3.91 -8.05 -0.67
CA ILE A 268 4.58 -6.73 -0.76
C ILE A 268 3.59 -5.59 -0.57
N TYR A 269 2.33 -5.75 -1.01
CA TYR A 269 1.28 -4.77 -0.78
C TYR A 269 1.05 -4.57 0.71
N HIS A 270 1.02 -5.64 1.50
CA HIS A 270 0.86 -5.54 2.95
C HIS A 270 2.04 -4.86 3.66
N ASP A 271 3.24 -4.89 3.04
CA ASP A 271 4.41 -4.15 3.55
C ASP A 271 4.32 -2.65 3.27
N LEU A 272 3.72 -2.27 2.14
CA LEU A 272 3.64 -0.88 1.67
C LEU A 272 2.35 -0.15 2.09
N VAL A 273 1.25 -0.89 2.27
CA VAL A 273 -0.10 -0.34 2.33
C VAL A 273 -0.92 -1.04 3.40
N HIS A 274 -1.46 -0.27 4.33
CA HIS A 274 -2.50 -0.70 5.26
C HIS A 274 -3.51 0.43 5.46
N THR A 275 -4.63 0.39 4.75
CA THR A 275 -5.74 1.35 4.93
C THR A 275 -6.67 0.88 6.04
N PRO A 276 -6.69 1.50 7.23
CA PRO A 276 -7.56 1.06 8.32
C PRO A 276 -9.01 1.49 8.08
N VAL A 277 -9.96 0.74 8.65
CA VAL A 277 -11.39 1.06 8.63
C VAL A 277 -11.80 1.76 9.93
N ARG A 278 -12.65 2.79 9.82
CA ARG A 278 -13.08 3.59 10.97
C ARG A 278 -13.78 2.77 12.04
N ARG A 279 -13.57 3.16 13.29
CA ARG A 279 -14.34 2.75 14.48
C ARG A 279 -15.03 3.97 15.08
N THR A 280 -16.00 3.73 15.95
CA THR A 280 -16.62 4.80 16.75
C THR A 280 -15.55 5.49 17.61
N ILE A 281 -15.54 6.82 17.66
CA ILE A 281 -14.45 7.59 18.28
C ILE A 281 -14.45 7.48 19.81
N HIS A 282 -15.62 7.41 20.44
CA HIS A 282 -15.76 7.46 21.90
C HIS A 282 -15.90 6.09 22.55
N THR A 283 -16.51 5.11 21.86
CA THR A 283 -16.69 3.75 22.41
C THR A 283 -15.69 2.72 21.87
N ASN A 284 -14.89 3.09 20.86
CA ASN A 284 -13.93 2.22 20.16
C ASN A 284 -14.54 0.89 19.66
N GLN A 285 -15.83 0.92 19.31
CA GLN A 285 -16.55 -0.21 18.74
C GLN A 285 -16.49 -0.21 17.21
N GLN A 286 -16.60 -1.42 16.68
CA GLN A 286 -16.71 -1.67 15.26
C GLN A 286 -18.05 -1.11 14.73
N ILE A 287 -18.02 -0.49 13.56
CA ILE A 287 -19.19 0.10 12.93
C ILE A 287 -19.87 -0.95 12.03
N ARG A 288 -21.20 -0.95 12.02
CA ARG A 288 -22.04 -1.76 11.14
C ARG A 288 -22.99 -0.85 10.37
N CYS A 289 -23.11 -1.06 9.07
CA CYS A 289 -23.87 -0.19 8.16
C CYS A 289 -25.07 -0.88 7.51
N CYS A 290 -25.07 -2.21 7.45
CA CYS A 290 -26.22 -3.01 7.03
C CYS A 290 -26.75 -3.85 8.19
N ASP A 291 -28.02 -4.24 8.16
CA ASP A 291 -28.49 -5.26 9.08
C ASP A 291 -27.96 -6.66 8.71
N ASN A 292 -28.33 -7.67 9.49
CA ASN A 292 -27.80 -9.02 9.28
C ASN A 292 -28.45 -9.73 8.07
N ASP A 293 -29.57 -9.21 7.58
CA ASP A 293 -30.34 -9.77 6.48
C ASP A 293 -30.05 -9.02 5.16
N GLY A 294 -29.10 -8.06 5.18
CA GLY A 294 -28.68 -7.33 4.00
C GLY A 294 -29.60 -6.15 3.64
N PHE A 295 -30.32 -5.59 4.61
CA PHE A 295 -31.11 -4.36 4.42
C PHE A 295 -30.44 -3.14 5.09
N PRO A 296 -30.77 -1.92 4.64
CA PRO A 296 -30.31 -0.70 5.28
C PRO A 296 -30.81 -0.62 6.74
N LEU A 297 -29.93 -0.20 7.64
CA LEU A 297 -30.32 0.11 9.01
C LEU A 297 -31.33 1.28 9.04
N SER A 298 -32.17 1.32 10.08
CA SER A 298 -33.00 2.50 10.34
C SER A 298 -32.12 3.75 10.46
N PRO A 299 -32.53 4.93 9.95
CA PRO A 299 -31.70 6.15 9.94
C PRO A 299 -31.12 6.53 11.32
N ARG A 300 -31.82 6.22 12.41
CA ARG A 300 -31.36 6.46 13.79
C ARG A 300 -30.20 5.55 14.24
N TYR A 301 -29.82 4.57 13.44
CA TYR A 301 -28.75 3.60 13.72
C TYR A 301 -27.60 3.66 12.70
N ILE A 302 -27.69 4.53 11.69
CA ILE A 302 -26.64 4.68 10.67
C ILE A 302 -25.55 5.59 11.22
N HIS A 303 -24.35 5.05 11.40
CA HIS A 303 -23.19 5.85 11.80
C HIS A 303 -22.75 6.78 10.65
N PRO A 304 -22.31 8.03 10.91
CA PRO A 304 -21.85 8.95 9.85
C PRO A 304 -20.71 8.42 8.97
N SER A 305 -19.92 7.48 9.49
CA SER A 305 -18.84 6.80 8.75
C SER A 305 -19.33 5.63 7.88
N CYS A 306 -20.64 5.38 7.81
CA CYS A 306 -21.20 4.36 6.93
C CYS A 306 -21.31 4.86 5.49
N MET A 307 -20.90 4.02 4.55
CA MET A 307 -21.07 4.28 3.12
C MET A 307 -21.42 2.97 2.39
N PRO A 308 -22.54 2.31 2.79
CA PRO A 308 -22.89 0.99 2.30
C PRO A 308 -23.09 0.98 0.77
N ILE A 309 -22.84 -0.18 0.17
CA ILE A 309 -23.00 -0.41 -1.26
C ILE A 309 -24.45 -0.81 -1.51
N THR A 310 -25.17 -0.04 -2.32
CA THR A 310 -26.55 -0.36 -2.71
C THR A 310 -26.58 -1.57 -3.65
N VAL A 311 -27.33 -2.61 -3.31
CA VAL A 311 -27.52 -3.77 -4.18
C VAL A 311 -28.75 -3.55 -5.07
N PRO A 312 -28.63 -3.64 -6.41
CA PRO A 312 -29.77 -3.50 -7.33
C PRO A 312 -30.84 -4.58 -7.12
N HIS A 313 -32.11 -4.26 -7.39
CA HIS A 313 -33.20 -5.23 -7.27
C HIS A 313 -33.13 -6.38 -8.29
N ASP A 314 -32.49 -6.14 -9.43
CA ASP A 314 -32.24 -7.10 -10.51
C ASP A 314 -30.90 -7.83 -10.35
N ASP A 315 -30.24 -7.73 -9.19
CA ASP A 315 -28.97 -8.41 -8.93
C ASP A 315 -29.11 -9.94 -9.12
N PRO A 316 -28.29 -10.56 -9.98
CA PRO A 316 -28.48 -11.96 -10.35
C PRO A 316 -28.30 -12.94 -9.18
N PHE A 317 -27.50 -12.56 -8.17
CA PHE A 317 -27.21 -13.40 -7.00
C PHE A 317 -28.18 -13.10 -5.84
N TYR A 318 -28.45 -11.81 -5.60
CA TYR A 318 -29.18 -11.35 -4.42
C TYR A 318 -30.69 -11.15 -4.63
N LYS A 319 -31.20 -11.15 -5.87
CA LYS A 319 -32.63 -10.91 -6.17
C LYS A 319 -33.60 -11.77 -5.36
N ASP A 320 -33.27 -13.06 -5.16
CA ASP A 320 -34.16 -14.02 -4.50
C ASP A 320 -34.09 -13.90 -2.97
N GLN A 321 -33.02 -13.28 -2.46
CA GLN A 321 -32.79 -13.00 -1.04
C GLN A 321 -33.23 -11.58 -0.65
N TYR A 322 -33.61 -10.75 -1.62
CA TYR A 322 -34.00 -9.35 -1.45
C TYR A 322 -32.96 -8.47 -0.74
N VAL A 323 -31.69 -8.85 -0.79
CA VAL A 323 -30.58 -8.05 -0.23
C VAL A 323 -30.48 -6.74 -1.01
N SER A 324 -30.42 -5.63 -0.27
CA SER A 324 -30.38 -4.25 -0.82
C SER A 324 -29.21 -3.41 -0.28
N CYS A 325 -28.49 -3.92 0.72
CA CYS A 325 -27.38 -3.27 1.40
C CYS A 325 -26.21 -4.24 1.55
N MET A 326 -25.06 -3.85 1.00
CA MET A 326 -23.79 -4.53 1.20
C MET A 326 -22.87 -3.65 2.06
N GLU A 327 -22.22 -4.29 3.04
CA GLU A 327 -21.51 -3.60 4.10
C GLU A 327 -20.28 -2.85 3.58
N TYR A 328 -20.14 -1.58 3.97
CA TYR A 328 -18.93 -0.79 3.75
C TYR A 328 -18.85 0.35 4.77
N THR A 329 -17.73 0.40 5.49
CA THR A 329 -17.39 1.48 6.42
C THR A 329 -16.18 2.25 5.89
N ARG A 330 -16.25 3.58 5.97
CA ARG A 330 -15.22 4.49 5.47
C ARG A 330 -13.86 4.29 6.13
N SER A 331 -12.82 4.64 5.39
CA SER A 331 -11.43 4.49 5.79
C SER A 331 -11.00 5.56 6.79
N VAL A 332 -10.04 5.23 7.65
CA VAL A 332 -9.44 6.15 8.60
C VAL A 332 -8.65 7.24 7.87
N THR A 333 -8.75 8.45 8.40
CA THR A 333 -8.14 9.67 7.90
C THR A 333 -7.05 10.18 8.84
N THR A 334 -6.14 10.99 8.32
CA THR A 334 -5.04 11.61 9.08
C THR A 334 -4.84 13.05 8.64
N TYR A 335 -3.80 13.71 9.14
CA TYR A 335 -3.45 15.06 8.70
C TYR A 335 -2.97 15.10 7.26
N ARG A 336 -3.22 16.22 6.60
CA ARG A 336 -2.50 16.55 5.37
C ARG A 336 -1.03 16.78 5.69
N GLY A 337 -0.12 16.31 4.83
CA GLY A 337 1.33 16.44 5.03
C GLY A 337 1.85 17.88 5.01
N ASP A 338 1.07 18.84 4.53
CA ASP A 338 1.34 20.28 4.52
C ASP A 338 0.74 21.02 5.74
N CYS A 339 0.07 20.30 6.66
CA CYS A 339 -0.51 20.86 7.89
C CYS A 339 -1.49 22.02 7.58
N THR A 340 -2.36 21.82 6.59
CA THR A 340 -3.46 22.74 6.22
C THR A 340 -4.84 22.12 6.45
N PHE A 341 -5.88 22.95 6.42
CA PHE A 341 -7.25 22.48 6.19
C PHE A 341 -7.36 21.88 4.77
N GLY A 342 -8.49 21.25 4.45
CA GLY A 342 -8.75 20.78 3.10
C GLY A 342 -9.49 19.45 3.06
N ALA A 343 -9.35 18.76 1.93
CA ALA A 343 -9.98 17.47 1.69
C ALA A 343 -9.41 16.36 2.59
N ALA A 344 -10.23 15.33 2.81
CA ALA A 344 -9.86 14.18 3.61
C ALA A 344 -8.70 13.39 2.99
N GLU A 345 -7.69 13.11 3.80
CA GLU A 345 -6.53 12.29 3.46
C GLU A 345 -6.57 10.98 4.23
N GLN A 346 -6.62 9.86 3.50
CA GLN A 346 -6.64 8.53 4.10
C GLN A 346 -5.26 8.13 4.62
N MET A 347 -5.27 7.46 5.77
CA MET A 347 -4.06 7.04 6.46
C MET A 347 -3.49 5.75 5.86
N ASN A 348 -2.16 5.70 5.78
CA ASN A 348 -1.41 4.46 5.68
C ASN A 348 -0.89 4.05 7.06
N GLN A 349 -1.34 2.92 7.59
CA GLN A 349 -0.83 2.38 8.86
C GLN A 349 0.50 1.61 8.68
N ALA A 350 0.82 1.19 7.45
CA ALA A 350 2.12 0.60 7.11
C ALA A 350 3.19 1.69 6.92
N THR A 351 4.47 1.29 6.94
CA THR A 351 5.53 2.17 6.45
C THR A 351 5.39 2.33 4.93
N HIS A 352 5.89 3.42 4.35
CA HIS A 352 5.85 3.59 2.89
C HIS A 352 7.09 2.99 2.18
N PHE A 353 7.81 2.11 2.86
CA PHE A 353 9.04 1.48 2.37
C PHE A 353 8.85 -0.02 2.26
N LEU A 354 9.55 -0.65 1.30
CA LEU A 354 9.66 -2.09 1.25
C LEU A 354 10.71 -2.55 2.29
N ASP A 355 10.30 -2.59 3.56
CA ASP A 355 11.17 -2.78 4.73
C ASP A 355 10.71 -3.85 5.73
N GLY A 356 9.81 -4.72 5.28
CA GLY A 356 9.31 -5.86 6.06
C GLY A 356 8.51 -5.44 7.29
N SER A 357 7.93 -4.25 7.31
CA SER A 357 7.05 -3.77 8.38
C SER A 357 5.89 -4.73 8.63
N ASN A 358 5.43 -5.44 7.59
CA ASN A 358 4.44 -6.50 7.73
C ASN A 358 4.93 -7.70 8.59
N ILE A 359 6.24 -7.97 8.63
CA ILE A 359 6.83 -9.00 9.50
C ILE A 359 7.19 -8.41 10.87
N TYR A 360 7.79 -7.21 10.89
CA TYR A 360 8.47 -6.65 12.05
C TYR A 360 7.64 -5.65 12.88
N GLY A 361 6.49 -5.23 12.38
CA GLY A 361 5.66 -4.18 12.96
C GLY A 361 6.14 -2.77 12.56
N THR A 362 5.26 -1.78 12.77
CA THR A 362 5.46 -0.39 12.33
C THR A 362 5.88 0.55 13.46
N ASN A 363 6.13 0.03 14.66
CA ASN A 363 6.65 0.80 15.79
C ASN A 363 7.47 -0.09 16.74
N SER A 364 8.23 0.56 17.62
CA SER A 364 9.16 -0.10 18.55
C SER A 364 8.48 -1.05 19.53
N ARG A 365 7.23 -0.76 19.94
CA ARG A 365 6.46 -1.58 20.89
C ARG A 365 6.02 -2.88 20.22
N ASP A 366 5.51 -2.81 19.00
CA ASP A 366 5.07 -3.97 18.25
C ASP A 366 6.25 -4.84 17.84
N ALA A 367 7.35 -4.23 17.39
CA ALA A 367 8.60 -4.94 17.13
C ALA A 367 9.13 -5.66 18.37
N ALA A 368 9.12 -5.02 19.54
CA ALA A 368 9.52 -5.65 20.80
C ALA A 368 8.59 -6.81 21.20
N ALA A 369 7.28 -6.70 20.90
CA ALA A 369 6.31 -7.75 21.19
C ALA A 369 6.52 -9.01 20.33
N LEU A 370 7.03 -8.86 19.11
CA LEU A 370 7.28 -9.95 18.15
C LEU A 370 8.64 -10.63 18.33
N ARG A 371 9.59 -9.97 19.02
CA ARG A 371 10.95 -10.47 19.23
C ARG A 371 11.04 -11.49 20.35
N GLU A 372 11.84 -12.53 20.11
CA GLU A 372 12.40 -13.33 21.18
C GLU A 372 13.48 -12.48 21.89
N LYS A 373 13.52 -12.55 23.23
CA LYS A 373 14.40 -11.66 24.00
C LYS A 373 15.90 -11.97 23.78
N THR A 374 16.22 -13.17 23.32
CA THR A 374 17.58 -13.70 23.19
C THR A 374 17.87 -14.16 21.76
N GLY A 375 19.15 -14.11 21.37
CA GLY A 375 19.62 -14.63 20.08
C GLY A 375 19.20 -13.81 18.86
N GLY A 376 18.52 -12.68 19.05
CA GLY A 376 18.02 -11.84 17.97
C GLY A 376 16.91 -12.49 17.13
N LEU A 377 16.17 -13.45 17.70
CA LEU A 377 15.11 -14.19 17.00
C LEU A 377 13.76 -13.46 17.05
N LEU A 378 12.83 -13.87 16.19
CA LEU A 378 11.40 -13.63 16.33
C LEU A 378 10.76 -14.78 17.12
N LYS A 379 9.68 -14.46 17.85
CA LYS A 379 8.88 -15.46 18.55
C LYS A 379 8.24 -16.42 17.55
N THR A 380 8.15 -17.68 17.95
CA THR A 380 7.51 -18.74 17.18
C THR A 380 6.71 -19.65 18.11
N SER A 381 5.73 -20.37 17.57
CA SER A 381 5.00 -21.43 18.27
C SER A 381 5.29 -22.78 17.62
N ARG A 382 5.45 -23.84 18.42
CA ARG A 382 5.63 -25.21 17.91
C ARG A 382 4.28 -25.91 17.90
N ILE A 383 3.81 -26.32 16.72
CA ILE A 383 2.52 -27.00 16.49
C ILE A 383 2.80 -28.21 15.61
N GLU A 384 2.29 -29.40 15.96
CA GLU A 384 2.53 -30.64 15.20
C GLU A 384 4.02 -30.88 14.85
N ASP A 385 4.91 -30.57 15.80
CA ASP A 385 6.38 -30.62 15.65
C ASP A 385 7.02 -29.67 14.64
N GLU A 386 6.27 -28.72 14.08
CA GLU A 386 6.74 -27.70 13.16
C GLU A 386 6.82 -26.30 13.80
N GLU A 387 7.80 -25.50 13.38
CA GLU A 387 7.96 -24.11 13.82
C GLU A 387 7.02 -23.20 13.03
N HIS A 388 6.05 -22.56 13.70
CA HIS A 388 5.11 -21.63 13.11
C HIS A 388 5.25 -20.23 13.71
N MET A 389 4.58 -19.26 13.08
CA MET A 389 4.38 -17.93 13.63
C MET A 389 3.74 -17.99 15.02
N PRO A 390 3.95 -16.97 15.87
CA PRO A 390 3.36 -16.98 17.20
C PRO A 390 1.83 -16.89 17.11
N LEU A 391 1.12 -17.56 18.02
CA LEU A 391 -0.33 -17.50 18.08
C LEU A 391 -0.83 -16.16 18.62
N ALA A 392 -1.97 -15.69 18.11
CA ALA A 392 -2.66 -14.50 18.60
C ALA A 392 -3.27 -14.75 19.99
N ILE A 393 -3.17 -13.76 20.89
CA ILE A 393 -3.76 -13.82 22.24
C ILE A 393 -5.30 -13.84 22.16
N ASN A 394 -5.87 -13.04 21.24
CA ASN A 394 -7.30 -12.98 20.98
C ASN A 394 -7.60 -13.38 19.52
N PRO A 395 -7.70 -14.69 19.21
CA PRO A 395 -7.90 -15.17 17.83
C PRO A 395 -9.10 -14.55 17.12
N MET A 396 -10.23 -14.40 17.82
CA MET A 396 -11.48 -13.90 17.25
C MET A 396 -11.44 -12.42 16.83
N GLU A 397 -10.46 -11.64 17.32
CA GLU A 397 -10.27 -10.24 16.90
C GLU A 397 -9.48 -10.12 15.58
N LYS A 398 -8.77 -11.18 15.18
CA LYS A 398 -7.86 -11.18 14.02
C LYS A 398 -8.20 -12.23 12.96
N CYS A 399 -9.05 -13.19 13.29
CA CYS A 399 -9.41 -14.31 12.42
C CYS A 399 -10.91 -14.63 12.52
N LEU A 400 -11.47 -15.19 11.45
CA LEU A 400 -12.86 -15.63 11.35
C LEU A 400 -13.03 -17.04 11.94
N VAL A 401 -12.70 -17.18 13.23
CA VAL A 401 -12.73 -18.45 13.97
C VAL A 401 -13.81 -18.47 15.05
N GLU A 402 -14.31 -19.66 15.39
CA GLU A 402 -15.46 -19.83 16.28
C GLU A 402 -15.12 -19.74 17.77
N ASN A 403 -13.87 -20.03 18.15
CA ASN A 403 -13.45 -20.07 19.55
C ASN A 403 -11.99 -19.65 19.73
N ASN A 404 -11.61 -19.31 20.96
CA ASN A 404 -10.26 -18.85 21.31
C ASN A 404 -9.19 -19.96 21.37
N SER A 405 -9.56 -21.22 21.12
CA SER A 405 -8.59 -22.32 20.98
C SER A 405 -8.22 -22.60 19.51
N ALA A 406 -8.93 -21.97 18.56
CA ALA A 406 -8.63 -22.05 17.15
C ALA A 406 -7.30 -21.37 16.79
N THR A 407 -6.64 -21.88 15.76
CA THR A 407 -5.39 -21.32 15.25
C THR A 407 -5.63 -19.96 14.61
N CYS A 408 -4.88 -18.96 15.06
CA CYS A 408 -4.76 -17.65 14.44
C CYS A 408 -3.35 -17.12 14.72
N PHE A 409 -2.64 -16.66 13.69
CA PHE A 409 -1.25 -16.24 13.83
C PHE A 409 -1.15 -14.73 14.08
N HIS A 410 -0.04 -14.32 14.70
CA HIS A 410 0.29 -12.93 14.96
C HIS A 410 1.62 -12.57 14.29
N THR A 411 1.59 -11.53 13.46
CA THR A 411 2.79 -10.93 12.86
C THR A 411 2.74 -9.40 13.01
N GLY A 412 3.65 -8.67 12.34
CA GLY A 412 3.62 -7.21 12.24
C GLY A 412 2.38 -6.67 11.54
N ASP A 413 1.74 -7.46 10.66
CA ASP A 413 0.48 -7.13 10.00
C ASP A 413 -0.62 -8.15 10.34
N SER A 414 -1.82 -7.65 10.60
CA SER A 414 -2.99 -8.45 10.99
C SER A 414 -3.57 -9.28 9.83
N ARG A 415 -3.37 -8.83 8.59
CA ARG A 415 -3.83 -9.48 7.36
C ARG A 415 -2.92 -10.64 6.94
N ALA A 416 -1.92 -11.00 7.74
CA ALA A 416 -1.12 -12.21 7.53
C ALA A 416 -1.98 -13.48 7.45
N ASN A 417 -3.16 -13.48 8.09
CA ASN A 417 -4.09 -14.61 8.08
C ASN A 417 -5.12 -14.57 6.94
N SER A 418 -5.06 -13.62 5.99
CA SER A 418 -6.12 -13.42 5.00
C SER A 418 -6.45 -14.70 4.23
N HIS A 419 -5.46 -15.48 3.79
CA HIS A 419 -5.67 -16.81 3.21
C HIS A 419 -4.43 -17.72 3.37
N PRO A 420 -4.54 -19.05 3.13
CA PRO A 420 -3.47 -19.99 3.48
C PRO A 420 -2.15 -19.81 2.71
N TRP A 421 -2.17 -19.42 1.43
CA TRP A 421 -0.93 -19.11 0.69
C TRP A 421 -0.17 -17.94 1.34
N LEU A 422 -0.87 -16.85 1.64
CA LEU A 422 -0.26 -15.67 2.24
C LEU A 422 0.26 -15.99 3.63
N THR A 423 -0.55 -16.65 4.46
CA THR A 423 -0.13 -17.11 5.80
C THR A 423 1.14 -17.96 5.73
N SER A 424 1.25 -18.82 4.71
CA SER A 424 2.43 -19.64 4.46
C SER A 424 3.65 -18.80 4.05
N MET A 425 3.46 -17.76 3.24
CA MET A 425 4.52 -16.82 2.88
C MET A 425 5.08 -16.09 4.11
N TYR A 426 4.22 -15.56 4.99
CA TYR A 426 4.66 -14.94 6.24
C TYR A 426 5.45 -15.93 7.12
N ALA A 427 4.99 -17.18 7.24
CA ALA A 427 5.70 -18.20 8.01
C ALA A 427 7.12 -18.47 7.48
N VAL A 428 7.31 -18.51 6.16
CA VAL A 428 8.62 -18.68 5.54
C VAL A 428 9.57 -17.54 5.90
N TRP A 429 9.10 -16.30 5.88
CA TRP A 429 9.93 -15.13 6.21
C TRP A 429 10.28 -15.03 7.69
N VAL A 430 9.39 -15.46 8.60
CA VAL A 430 9.72 -15.57 10.03
C VAL A 430 10.77 -16.67 10.25
N ARG A 431 10.65 -17.81 9.56
CA ARG A 431 11.67 -18.88 9.60
C ARG A 431 13.02 -18.39 9.04
N GLU A 432 13.00 -17.63 7.95
CA GLU A 432 14.23 -17.10 7.33
C GLU A 432 14.96 -16.14 8.27
N HIS A 433 14.23 -15.25 8.95
CA HIS A 433 14.80 -14.41 10.00
C HIS A 433 15.49 -15.27 11.08
N ASN A 434 14.79 -16.25 11.64
CA ASN A 434 15.36 -17.08 12.70
C ASN A 434 16.55 -17.92 12.21
N ARG A 435 16.53 -18.39 10.96
CA ARG A 435 17.65 -19.12 10.33
C ARG A 435 18.88 -18.23 10.19
N ILE A 436 18.74 -17.01 9.66
CA ILE A 436 19.85 -16.06 9.52
C ILE A 436 20.39 -15.66 10.89
N ALA A 437 19.53 -15.32 11.85
CA ALA A 437 19.94 -14.90 13.19
C ALA A 437 20.76 -15.98 13.92
N ARG A 438 20.33 -17.25 13.86
CA ARG A 438 21.10 -18.39 14.41
C ARG A 438 22.48 -18.51 13.76
N ASN A 439 22.54 -18.47 12.43
CA ASN A 439 23.81 -18.55 11.70
C ASN A 439 24.75 -17.36 11.99
N LEU A 440 24.20 -16.15 12.15
CA LEU A 440 24.99 -14.97 12.51
C LEU A 440 25.52 -15.04 13.94
N ALA A 441 24.76 -15.62 14.86
CA ALA A 441 25.20 -15.86 16.24
C ALA A 441 26.36 -16.87 16.27
N ASP A 442 26.29 -17.93 15.46
CA ASP A 442 27.36 -18.92 15.32
C ASP A 442 28.63 -18.33 14.69
N LEU A 443 28.48 -17.44 13.71
CA LEU A 443 29.60 -16.76 13.04
C LEU A 443 30.23 -15.65 13.89
N ASN A 444 29.44 -15.01 14.76
CA ASN A 444 29.82 -13.83 15.52
C ASN A 444 29.42 -13.98 17.00
N SER A 445 30.19 -14.77 17.76
CA SER A 445 29.85 -15.13 19.15
C SER A 445 29.79 -13.94 20.12
N GLU A 446 30.44 -12.82 19.79
CA GLU A 446 30.41 -11.60 20.63
C GLU A 446 29.23 -10.65 20.32
N TRP A 447 28.42 -10.94 19.29
CA TRP A 447 27.29 -10.07 18.98
C TRP A 447 26.15 -10.27 19.99
N ASN A 448 25.62 -9.15 20.50
CA ASN A 448 24.45 -9.18 21.37
C ASN A 448 23.15 -9.40 20.57
N SER A 449 22.06 -9.73 21.28
CA SER A 449 20.73 -10.00 20.68
C SER A 449 20.20 -8.84 19.83
N ASP A 450 20.45 -7.58 20.20
CA ASP A 450 19.99 -6.43 19.43
C ASP A 450 20.73 -6.29 18.10
N LYS A 451 22.05 -6.45 18.10
CA LYS A 451 22.86 -6.44 16.88
C LYS A 451 22.47 -7.60 15.96
N LEU A 452 22.29 -8.80 16.50
CA LEU A 452 21.81 -9.96 15.75
C LEU A 452 20.46 -9.68 15.09
N TYR A 453 19.50 -9.16 15.85
CA TYR A 453 18.17 -8.83 15.33
C TYR A 453 18.24 -7.79 14.21
N HIS A 454 18.96 -6.68 14.42
CA HIS A 454 19.00 -5.57 13.46
C HIS A 454 19.78 -5.92 12.18
N GLU A 455 20.90 -6.65 12.27
CA GLU A 455 21.61 -7.15 11.08
C GLU A 455 20.78 -8.19 10.33
N THR A 456 20.10 -9.09 11.05
CA THR A 456 19.22 -10.08 10.42
C THR A 456 18.05 -9.43 9.71
N ARG A 457 17.33 -8.52 10.39
CA ARG A 457 16.25 -7.71 9.80
C ARG A 457 16.74 -7.03 8.51
N ARG A 458 17.93 -6.44 8.54
CA ARG A 458 18.53 -5.75 7.39
C ARG A 458 18.84 -6.70 6.22
N ILE A 459 19.33 -7.92 6.47
CA ILE A 459 19.56 -8.93 5.43
C ILE A 459 18.24 -9.37 4.82
N VAL A 460 17.25 -9.75 5.65
CA VAL A 460 15.93 -10.19 5.20
C VAL A 460 15.25 -9.14 4.32
N ILE A 461 15.29 -7.87 4.73
CA ILE A 461 14.76 -6.76 3.93
C ILE A 461 15.47 -6.67 2.57
N ALA A 462 16.79 -6.82 2.54
CA ALA A 462 17.53 -6.80 1.29
C ALA A 462 17.20 -7.98 0.37
N GLU A 463 16.94 -9.17 0.92
CA GLU A 463 16.45 -10.32 0.16
C GLU A 463 15.05 -10.05 -0.42
N MET A 464 14.13 -9.49 0.39
CA MET A 464 12.79 -9.08 -0.07
C MET A 464 12.87 -8.06 -1.21
N GLN A 465 13.67 -6.99 -1.03
CA GLN A 465 13.87 -5.98 -2.06
C GLN A 465 14.49 -6.58 -3.34
N HIS A 466 15.50 -7.46 -3.20
CA HIS A 466 16.11 -8.10 -4.36
C HIS A 466 15.11 -8.97 -5.14
N ILE A 467 14.34 -9.80 -4.43
CA ILE A 467 13.32 -10.67 -5.04
C ILE A 467 12.25 -9.85 -5.76
N THR A 468 11.73 -8.80 -5.11
CA THR A 468 10.70 -7.92 -5.69
C THR A 468 11.17 -7.29 -6.99
N TYR A 469 12.36 -6.70 -7.00
CA TYR A 469 12.83 -5.95 -8.17
C TYR A 469 13.44 -6.82 -9.27
N LYS A 470 14.05 -7.97 -8.94
CA LYS A 470 14.73 -8.81 -9.93
C LYS A 470 13.97 -10.03 -10.43
N PHE A 471 12.93 -10.46 -9.73
CA PHE A 471 12.15 -11.61 -10.15
C PHE A 471 10.67 -11.23 -10.35
N TRP A 472 10.04 -10.67 -9.33
CA TRP A 472 8.61 -10.37 -9.39
C TRP A 472 8.26 -9.27 -10.39
N LEU A 473 8.96 -8.13 -10.36
CA LEU A 473 8.67 -7.02 -11.26
C LEU A 473 8.79 -7.43 -12.74
N PRO A 474 9.86 -8.09 -13.20
CA PRO A 474 9.92 -8.62 -14.56
C PRO A 474 8.84 -9.67 -14.87
N ALA A 475 8.42 -10.48 -13.88
CA ALA A 475 7.33 -11.42 -14.07
C ALA A 475 5.98 -10.71 -14.31
N LEU A 476 5.79 -9.53 -13.73
CA LEU A 476 4.59 -8.70 -13.86
C LEU A 476 4.60 -7.82 -15.13
N THR A 477 5.73 -7.19 -15.45
CA THR A 477 5.83 -6.15 -16.50
C THR A 477 6.58 -6.56 -17.76
N GLY A 478 7.20 -7.74 -17.77
CA GLY A 478 8.01 -8.23 -18.89
C GLY A 478 9.44 -7.71 -18.88
N LYS A 479 10.32 -8.35 -19.68
CA LYS A 479 11.78 -8.08 -19.65
C LYS A 479 12.18 -6.72 -20.20
N THR A 480 11.54 -6.27 -21.29
CA THR A 480 11.80 -4.95 -21.92
C THR A 480 11.62 -3.80 -20.93
N PHE A 481 10.77 -3.99 -19.93
CA PHE A 481 10.51 -3.00 -18.89
C PHE A 481 11.64 -2.90 -17.86
N ASP A 482 12.27 -4.01 -17.47
CA ASP A 482 13.35 -4.04 -16.47
C ASP A 482 14.59 -3.28 -16.96
N GLU A 483 14.97 -3.50 -18.22
CA GLU A 483 16.13 -2.83 -18.84
C GLU A 483 15.99 -1.30 -18.83
N LEU A 484 14.77 -0.82 -19.13
CA LEU A 484 14.46 0.59 -19.07
C LEU A 484 14.45 1.11 -17.63
N TYR A 485 13.90 0.34 -16.68
CA TYR A 485 13.82 0.73 -15.28
C TYR A 485 15.20 0.86 -14.62
N ASP A 486 16.12 -0.07 -14.87
CA ASP A 486 17.49 -0.03 -14.36
C ASP A 486 18.30 1.15 -14.89
N SER A 487 18.03 1.61 -16.12
CA SER A 487 18.72 2.76 -16.72
C SER A 487 18.48 4.09 -15.97
N TYR A 488 17.43 4.16 -15.15
CA TYR A 488 17.07 5.34 -14.35
C TYR A 488 17.49 5.25 -12.88
N ASP A 489 18.23 4.21 -12.50
CA ASP A 489 18.74 4.07 -11.14
C ASP A 489 19.95 5.00 -10.89
N ALA A 490 19.67 6.20 -10.42
CA ALA A 490 20.67 7.18 -10.01
C ALA A 490 21.10 7.03 -8.54
N GLY A 491 20.62 6.00 -7.83
CA GLY A 491 20.78 5.86 -6.38
C GLY A 491 19.80 6.71 -5.57
N PHE A 492 20.11 6.89 -4.28
CA PHE A 492 19.27 7.65 -3.35
C PHE A 492 19.21 9.13 -3.72
N ASN A 493 18.00 9.68 -3.73
CA ASN A 493 17.75 11.10 -3.93
C ASN A 493 16.82 11.62 -2.81
N PHE A 494 17.33 12.54 -1.98
CA PHE A 494 16.59 13.12 -0.87
C PHE A 494 15.43 14.04 -1.29
N ASP A 495 15.37 14.48 -2.55
CA ASP A 495 14.25 15.24 -3.10
C ASP A 495 13.10 14.33 -3.57
N VAL A 496 13.32 13.01 -3.64
CA VAL A 496 12.29 12.03 -3.98
C VAL A 496 11.50 11.68 -2.73
N ASP A 497 10.21 12.02 -2.77
CA ASP A 497 9.24 11.61 -1.76
C ASP A 497 8.85 10.13 -1.94
N PRO A 498 9.18 9.23 -0.99
CA PRO A 498 8.92 7.80 -1.07
C PRO A 498 7.46 7.44 -0.74
N THR A 499 6.65 8.39 -0.27
CA THR A 499 5.29 8.15 0.21
C THR A 499 4.44 7.44 -0.87
N ILE A 500 3.79 6.34 -0.46
CA ILE A 500 2.85 5.61 -1.32
C ILE A 500 1.70 6.52 -1.76
N THR A 501 1.38 6.47 -3.06
CA THR A 501 0.32 7.24 -3.66
C THR A 501 -1.04 6.59 -3.42
N ASN A 502 -2.07 7.41 -3.22
CA ASN A 502 -3.43 6.95 -2.95
C ASN A 502 -3.97 6.11 -4.14
N SER A 503 -3.68 6.54 -5.37
CA SER A 503 -4.00 5.78 -6.59
C SER A 503 -3.33 4.42 -6.67
N PHE A 504 -2.09 4.28 -6.19
CA PHE A 504 -1.43 2.98 -6.11
C PHE A 504 -2.10 2.10 -5.06
N ALA A 505 -2.28 2.64 -3.85
CA ALA A 505 -2.81 1.93 -2.70
C ALA A 505 -4.28 1.51 -2.85
N THR A 506 -5.09 2.22 -3.63
CA THR A 506 -6.56 2.02 -3.66
C THR A 506 -7.09 1.55 -5.01
N ALA A 507 -6.28 1.56 -6.07
CA ALA A 507 -6.72 1.13 -7.39
C ALA A 507 -5.66 0.32 -8.13
N ALA A 508 -4.46 0.89 -8.36
CA ALA A 508 -3.51 0.28 -9.29
C ALA A 508 -3.02 -1.09 -8.85
N PHE A 509 -2.87 -1.33 -7.54
CA PHE A 509 -2.38 -2.61 -7.03
C PHE A 509 -3.47 -3.69 -6.91
N HIS A 510 -4.74 -3.36 -7.13
CA HIS A 510 -5.85 -4.29 -6.91
C HIS A 510 -6.02 -5.32 -8.04
N PHE A 511 -5.20 -5.23 -9.10
CA PHE A 511 -5.09 -6.28 -10.14
C PHE A 511 -4.84 -7.67 -9.54
N VAL A 512 -4.20 -7.73 -8.36
CA VAL A 512 -3.92 -8.97 -7.64
C VAL A 512 -5.17 -9.79 -7.38
N ASN A 513 -6.32 -9.14 -7.13
CA ASN A 513 -7.57 -9.82 -6.85
C ASN A 513 -8.07 -10.62 -8.07
N SER A 514 -7.77 -10.16 -9.29
CA SER A 514 -8.11 -10.86 -10.53
C SER A 514 -7.18 -12.05 -10.82
N LEU A 515 -5.95 -12.06 -10.29
CA LEU A 515 -5.01 -13.17 -10.48
C LEU A 515 -5.28 -14.38 -9.59
N LEU A 516 -6.14 -14.23 -8.58
CA LEU A 516 -6.43 -15.28 -7.60
C LEU A 516 -7.44 -16.29 -8.14
N ASP A 517 -7.11 -17.57 -7.96
CA ASP A 517 -7.98 -18.70 -8.27
C ASP A 517 -8.98 -18.95 -7.13
N GLN A 518 -10.20 -19.36 -7.48
CA GLN A 518 -11.25 -19.80 -6.55
C GLN A 518 -10.87 -21.05 -5.75
N ASP A 519 -9.91 -21.83 -6.23
CA ASP A 519 -9.39 -23.03 -5.59
C ASP A 519 -7.94 -22.89 -5.14
N ILE A 520 -7.62 -23.48 -4.00
CA ILE A 520 -6.26 -23.59 -3.48
C ILE A 520 -5.74 -25.03 -3.59
N GLN A 521 -4.63 -25.19 -4.30
CA GLN A 521 -3.98 -26.49 -4.48
C GLN A 521 -2.96 -26.79 -3.37
N PHE A 522 -3.02 -28.01 -2.87
CA PHE A 522 -2.11 -28.59 -1.89
C PHE A 522 -1.42 -29.79 -2.52
N MET A 523 -0.09 -29.82 -2.47
CA MET A 523 0.69 -30.89 -3.07
C MET A 523 1.47 -31.66 -2.01
N ALA A 524 1.10 -32.93 -1.82
CA ALA A 524 1.79 -33.83 -0.90
C ALA A 524 3.16 -34.29 -1.45
N GLU A 525 3.95 -34.99 -0.62
CA GLU A 525 5.31 -35.40 -1.00
C GLU A 525 5.36 -36.45 -2.11
N ASP A 526 4.34 -37.29 -2.17
CA ASP A 526 4.07 -38.28 -3.22
C ASP A 526 3.49 -37.65 -4.50
N ASN A 527 3.44 -36.31 -4.57
CA ASN A 527 2.82 -35.52 -5.63
C ASN A 527 1.29 -35.68 -5.74
N THR A 528 0.63 -36.20 -4.71
CA THR A 528 -0.84 -36.19 -4.64
C THR A 528 -1.35 -34.75 -4.52
N LEU A 529 -2.17 -34.33 -5.47
CA LEU A 529 -2.80 -33.02 -5.52
C LEU A 529 -4.17 -33.05 -4.82
N MET A 530 -4.39 -32.13 -3.90
CA MET A 530 -5.68 -31.87 -3.26
C MET A 530 -6.09 -30.42 -3.56
N SER A 531 -7.37 -30.19 -3.79
CA SER A 531 -7.92 -28.86 -4.08
C SER A 531 -9.03 -28.51 -3.10
N TYR A 532 -9.06 -27.27 -2.63
CA TYR A 532 -10.08 -26.77 -1.70
C TYR A 532 -10.57 -25.39 -2.14
N ARG A 533 -11.85 -25.09 -1.87
CA ARG A 533 -12.43 -23.77 -2.19
C ARG A 533 -11.85 -22.68 -1.31
N LEU A 534 -11.19 -21.69 -1.91
CA LEU A 534 -10.51 -20.61 -1.20
C LEU A 534 -11.45 -19.81 -0.29
N GLN A 535 -12.70 -19.60 -0.74
CA GLN A 535 -13.72 -18.85 0.01
C GLN A 535 -13.94 -19.38 1.44
N GLU A 536 -13.75 -20.67 1.68
CA GLU A 536 -13.97 -21.31 2.97
C GLU A 536 -12.81 -21.08 3.95
N HIS A 537 -11.68 -20.55 3.46
CA HIS A 537 -10.40 -20.45 4.17
C HIS A 537 -9.90 -19.03 4.38
N TYR A 538 -10.66 -18.00 3.99
CA TYR A 538 -10.33 -16.62 4.34
C TYR A 538 -10.33 -16.43 5.86
N TYR A 539 -9.24 -15.88 6.40
CA TYR A 539 -9.06 -15.65 7.85
C TYR A 539 -9.25 -16.89 8.73
N LYS A 540 -9.03 -18.09 8.17
CA LYS A 540 -9.13 -19.38 8.86
C LYS A 540 -7.85 -20.19 8.62
N PRO A 541 -6.72 -19.84 9.28
CA PRO A 541 -5.40 -20.35 8.93
C PRO A 541 -5.12 -21.80 9.40
N GLY A 542 -6.14 -22.54 9.83
CA GLY A 542 -5.99 -23.88 10.43
C GLY A 542 -5.29 -24.90 9.53
N PHE A 543 -5.38 -24.77 8.20
CA PHE A 543 -4.65 -25.63 7.27
C PHE A 543 -3.13 -25.47 7.32
N VAL A 544 -2.64 -24.29 7.68
CA VAL A 544 -1.19 -24.02 7.74
C VAL A 544 -0.56 -24.75 8.92
N SER A 545 -1.28 -24.87 10.04
CA SER A 545 -0.83 -25.55 11.26
C SER A 545 -1.05 -27.07 11.25
N GLN A 546 -1.68 -27.62 10.23
CA GLN A 546 -1.77 -29.08 10.09
C GLN A 546 -0.39 -29.68 9.80
N LYS A 547 -0.22 -30.96 10.13
CA LYS A 547 1.01 -31.70 9.85
C LYS A 547 1.44 -31.57 8.37
N ARG A 548 2.61 -30.98 8.15
CA ARG A 548 3.17 -30.65 6.82
C ARG A 548 2.28 -29.72 5.98
N GLY A 549 1.34 -29.01 6.59
CA GLY A 549 0.40 -28.10 5.93
C GLY A 549 1.13 -27.01 5.16
N LEU A 550 2.06 -26.32 5.83
CA LEU A 550 2.91 -25.29 5.23
C LEU A 550 3.61 -25.78 3.95
N LYS A 551 4.26 -26.95 4.02
CA LYS A 551 4.98 -27.53 2.88
C LYS A 551 4.04 -27.89 1.73
N LYS A 552 2.87 -28.46 2.03
CA LYS A 552 1.87 -28.84 1.01
C LYS A 552 1.33 -27.63 0.26
N ILE A 553 1.00 -26.56 0.99
CA ILE A 553 0.48 -25.31 0.42
C ILE A 553 1.54 -24.68 -0.49
N LEU A 554 2.79 -24.57 -0.02
CA LEU A 554 3.84 -23.94 -0.79
C LEU A 554 4.23 -24.76 -2.03
N ARG A 555 4.18 -26.10 -1.99
CA ARG A 555 4.40 -26.94 -3.18
C ARG A 555 3.28 -26.76 -4.21
N GLY A 556 2.03 -26.65 -3.76
CA GLY A 556 0.91 -26.31 -4.63
C GLY A 556 1.10 -24.94 -5.26
N MET A 557 1.45 -23.92 -4.47
CA MET A 557 1.72 -22.55 -4.94
C MET A 557 2.79 -22.47 -6.04
N THR A 558 3.84 -23.30 -5.99
CA THR A 558 4.88 -23.30 -7.02
C THR A 558 4.46 -23.94 -8.35
N THR A 559 3.32 -24.62 -8.39
CA THR A 559 2.88 -25.37 -9.59
C THR A 559 1.53 -24.92 -10.13
N GLN A 560 0.66 -24.42 -9.25
CA GLN A 560 -0.62 -23.84 -9.62
C GLN A 560 -0.40 -22.56 -10.44
N LYS A 561 -1.10 -22.50 -11.57
CA LYS A 561 -1.14 -21.34 -12.47
C LYS A 561 -2.01 -20.23 -11.87
N SER A 562 -1.73 -18.97 -12.19
CA SER A 562 -2.62 -17.87 -11.83
C SER A 562 -3.78 -17.76 -12.82
N GLN A 563 -4.79 -16.98 -12.47
CA GLN A 563 -5.75 -16.45 -13.44
C GLN A 563 -5.10 -15.32 -14.27
N GLU A 564 -5.72 -14.94 -15.38
CA GLU A 564 -5.38 -13.76 -16.16
C GLU A 564 -5.75 -12.47 -15.42
N MET A 565 -5.14 -11.35 -15.85
CA MET A 565 -5.49 -10.02 -15.36
C MET A 565 -6.59 -9.43 -16.25
N ASP A 566 -7.82 -9.39 -15.76
CA ASP A 566 -8.98 -8.91 -16.50
C ASP A 566 -10.16 -8.53 -15.57
N LEU A 567 -11.35 -8.39 -16.15
CA LEU A 567 -12.60 -8.17 -15.41
C LEU A 567 -13.36 -9.48 -15.13
N ASN A 568 -12.81 -10.65 -15.43
CA ASN A 568 -13.44 -11.96 -15.20
C ASN A 568 -13.20 -12.42 -13.75
N TYR A 569 -13.72 -11.67 -12.79
CA TYR A 569 -13.63 -12.05 -11.39
C TYR A 569 -14.49 -13.30 -11.10
N GLU A 570 -13.87 -14.28 -10.44
CA GLU A 570 -14.51 -15.49 -9.95
C GLU A 570 -15.72 -15.21 -9.06
N ASP A 571 -16.79 -16.01 -9.20
CA ASP A 571 -18.04 -15.85 -8.45
C ASP A 571 -17.86 -15.81 -6.93
N ASP A 572 -16.89 -16.57 -6.42
CA ASP A 572 -16.61 -16.63 -4.99
C ASP A 572 -16.03 -15.29 -4.47
N LEU A 573 -15.24 -14.58 -5.27
CA LEU A 573 -14.74 -13.23 -4.95
C LEU A 573 -15.83 -12.16 -5.11
N ARG A 574 -16.77 -12.37 -6.03
CA ARG A 574 -17.86 -11.42 -6.30
C ARG A 574 -19.01 -11.55 -5.31
N ASN A 575 -19.28 -12.73 -4.77
CA ASN A 575 -20.52 -12.96 -4.02
C ASN A 575 -20.30 -13.45 -2.58
N LYS A 576 -19.11 -14.00 -2.28
CA LYS A 576 -18.89 -14.73 -1.02
C LYS A 576 -17.64 -14.29 -0.26
N TRP A 577 -16.87 -13.34 -0.78
CA TRP A 577 -15.67 -12.85 -0.12
C TRP A 577 -16.01 -12.34 1.29
N LEU A 578 -15.22 -12.77 2.28
CA LEU A 578 -15.41 -12.45 3.70
C LEU A 578 -16.82 -12.71 4.26
N GLY A 579 -17.59 -13.63 3.66
CA GLY A 579 -18.93 -13.98 4.15
C GLY A 579 -20.06 -13.16 3.52
N GLY A 580 -19.90 -12.74 2.26
CA GLY A 580 -20.98 -12.14 1.47
C GLY A 580 -20.68 -10.76 0.88
N LEU A 581 -19.41 -10.42 0.69
CA LEU A 581 -18.99 -9.19 0.02
C LEU A 581 -18.54 -9.48 -1.41
N ASP A 582 -18.53 -8.41 -2.20
CA ASP A 582 -18.00 -8.35 -3.55
C ASP A 582 -16.69 -7.54 -3.52
N VAL A 583 -15.56 -8.20 -3.79
CA VAL A 583 -14.23 -7.56 -3.76
C VAL A 583 -14.18 -6.35 -4.70
N LEU A 584 -14.64 -6.49 -5.94
CA LEU A 584 -14.57 -5.43 -6.93
C LEU A 584 -15.51 -4.27 -6.58
N ALA A 585 -16.70 -4.57 -6.06
CA ALA A 585 -17.61 -3.52 -5.58
C ALA A 585 -17.00 -2.77 -4.38
N VAL A 586 -16.32 -3.46 -3.45
CA VAL A 586 -15.60 -2.83 -2.34
C VAL A 586 -14.47 -1.95 -2.86
N ASP A 587 -13.73 -2.39 -3.88
CA ASP A 587 -12.63 -1.61 -4.50
C ASP A 587 -13.13 -0.33 -5.17
N VAL A 588 -14.22 -0.42 -5.94
CA VAL A 588 -14.90 0.75 -6.54
C VAL A 588 -15.38 1.71 -5.44
N GLN A 589 -16.02 1.18 -4.40
CA GLN A 589 -16.55 1.96 -3.30
C GLN A 589 -15.42 2.65 -2.51
N ARG A 590 -14.28 1.96 -2.31
CA ARG A 590 -13.06 2.49 -1.69
C ARG A 590 -12.45 3.62 -2.51
N GLY A 591 -12.36 3.47 -3.83
CA GLY A 591 -11.89 4.55 -4.70
C GLY A 591 -12.72 5.84 -4.57
N ARG A 592 -14.04 5.71 -4.41
CA ARG A 592 -14.94 6.85 -4.19
C ARG A 592 -14.81 7.45 -2.79
N ASP A 593 -14.65 6.61 -1.76
CA ASP A 593 -14.38 7.03 -0.38
C ASP A 593 -13.07 7.83 -0.28
N HIS A 594 -12.07 7.46 -1.07
CA HIS A 594 -10.75 8.10 -1.12
C HIS A 594 -10.69 9.35 -2.00
N GLY A 595 -11.80 9.70 -2.65
CA GLY A 595 -11.88 10.83 -3.57
C GLY A 595 -10.93 10.68 -4.76
N LEU A 596 -10.73 9.45 -5.26
CA LEU A 596 -9.93 9.25 -6.47
C LEU A 596 -10.64 9.87 -7.68
N PRO A 597 -9.94 10.67 -8.50
CA PRO A 597 -10.50 11.12 -9.75
C PRO A 597 -10.77 9.98 -10.74
N GLY A 598 -11.57 10.27 -11.78
CA GLY A 598 -11.92 9.31 -12.82
C GLY A 598 -10.71 8.83 -13.63
N TYR A 599 -10.81 7.62 -14.17
CA TYR A 599 -9.77 6.92 -14.93
C TYR A 599 -9.10 7.79 -16.01
N ILE A 600 -9.88 8.58 -16.75
CA ILE A 600 -9.37 9.43 -17.85
C ILE A 600 -8.35 10.47 -17.38
N GLN A 601 -8.45 10.95 -16.13
CA GLN A 601 -7.48 11.92 -15.60
C GLN A 601 -6.12 11.26 -15.35
N TYR A 602 -6.11 10.00 -14.92
CA TYR A 602 -4.87 9.24 -14.75
C TYR A 602 -4.23 8.85 -16.09
N ARG A 603 -5.03 8.59 -17.13
CA ARG A 603 -4.50 8.47 -18.50
C ARG A 603 -3.77 9.74 -18.92
N ALA A 604 -4.39 10.90 -18.72
CA ALA A 604 -3.80 12.19 -19.05
C ALA A 604 -2.50 12.42 -18.27
N LEU A 605 -2.49 12.09 -16.97
CA LEU A 605 -1.31 12.16 -16.11
C LEU A 605 -0.15 11.30 -16.65
N CYS A 606 -0.46 10.12 -17.18
CA CYS A 606 0.51 9.20 -17.78
C CYS A 606 0.92 9.56 -19.23
N GLY A 607 0.50 10.73 -19.74
CA GLY A 607 0.78 11.15 -21.12
C GLY A 607 0.06 10.30 -22.18
N LEU A 608 -0.98 9.56 -21.78
CA LEU A 608 -1.76 8.70 -22.67
C LEU A 608 -2.93 9.48 -23.30
N PRO A 609 -3.45 9.04 -24.47
CA PRO A 609 -4.59 9.69 -25.11
C PRO A 609 -5.82 9.79 -24.20
N VAL A 610 -6.39 11.00 -24.11
CA VAL A 610 -7.58 11.32 -23.33
C VAL A 610 -8.82 11.00 -24.15
N ALA A 611 -9.69 10.12 -23.63
CA ALA A 611 -10.93 9.77 -24.28
C ALA A 611 -12.06 10.73 -23.90
N THR A 612 -12.67 11.37 -24.90
CA THR A 612 -13.86 12.22 -24.75
C THR A 612 -15.16 11.47 -25.10
N SER A 613 -15.05 10.32 -25.77
CA SER A 613 -16.14 9.39 -26.05
C SER A 613 -15.68 7.95 -25.76
N PHE A 614 -16.61 7.05 -25.46
CA PHE A 614 -16.29 5.64 -25.20
C PHE A 614 -15.59 4.97 -26.40
N GLN A 615 -15.93 5.38 -27.62
CA GLN A 615 -15.31 4.84 -28.85
C GLN A 615 -13.79 5.09 -28.92
N HIS A 616 -13.26 6.11 -28.25
CA HIS A 616 -11.81 6.35 -28.21
C HIS A 616 -11.05 5.33 -27.36
N LEU A 617 -11.75 4.44 -26.65
CA LEU A 617 -11.14 3.44 -25.78
C LEU A 617 -11.01 2.06 -26.44
N ILE A 618 -11.58 1.83 -27.63
CA ILE A 618 -11.64 0.50 -28.27
C ILE A 618 -10.26 -0.09 -28.64
N ASP A 619 -9.27 0.77 -28.86
CA ASP A 619 -7.92 0.34 -29.19
C ASP A 619 -7.22 -0.30 -27.98
N ILE A 620 -7.61 0.12 -26.77
CA ILE A 620 -6.95 -0.26 -25.51
C ILE A 620 -7.84 -1.12 -24.60
N ILE A 621 -9.15 -1.07 -24.75
CA ILE A 621 -10.14 -1.82 -23.97
C ILE A 621 -10.94 -2.69 -24.97
N PRO A 622 -11.25 -3.96 -24.66
CA PRO A 622 -12.09 -4.78 -25.54
C PRO A 622 -13.42 -4.11 -25.87
N GLN A 623 -13.87 -4.21 -27.13
CA GLN A 623 -15.10 -3.55 -27.61
C GLN A 623 -16.32 -3.89 -26.74
N GLU A 624 -16.48 -5.16 -26.38
CA GLU A 624 -17.59 -5.60 -25.51
C GLU A 624 -17.58 -4.87 -24.16
N THR A 625 -16.40 -4.69 -23.57
CA THR A 625 -16.23 -3.96 -22.31
C THR A 625 -16.53 -2.48 -22.50
N VAL A 626 -16.11 -1.86 -23.61
CA VAL A 626 -16.46 -0.47 -23.94
C VAL A 626 -17.98 -0.29 -24.06
N ASP A 627 -18.66 -1.22 -24.71
CA ASP A 627 -20.11 -1.20 -24.87
C ASP A 627 -20.80 -1.28 -23.50
N LYS A 628 -20.37 -2.21 -22.62
CA LYS A 628 -20.88 -2.31 -21.23
C LYS A 628 -20.59 -1.04 -20.42
N LEU A 629 -19.41 -0.46 -20.54
CA LEU A 629 -19.05 0.80 -19.86
C LEU A 629 -19.97 1.95 -20.30
N SER A 630 -20.30 2.04 -21.59
CA SER A 630 -21.21 3.07 -22.13
C SER A 630 -22.66 2.93 -21.64
N GLN A 631 -23.06 1.74 -21.22
CA GLN A 631 -24.38 1.50 -20.61
C GLN A 631 -24.41 1.80 -19.11
N LEU A 632 -23.25 1.77 -18.44
CA LEU A 632 -23.11 1.96 -17.00
C LEU A 632 -22.81 3.40 -16.61
N TYR A 633 -21.91 4.05 -17.36
CA TYR A 633 -21.42 5.39 -17.09
C TYR A 633 -21.93 6.36 -18.16
N GLU A 634 -22.29 7.57 -17.75
CA GLU A 634 -22.80 8.61 -18.65
C GLU A 634 -21.71 9.12 -19.59
N GLN A 635 -20.47 9.24 -19.10
CA GLN A 635 -19.30 9.67 -19.89
C GLN A 635 -18.03 8.89 -19.49
N PRO A 636 -17.01 8.81 -20.38
CA PRO A 636 -15.73 8.16 -20.05
C PRO A 636 -15.05 8.74 -18.81
N GLY A 637 -15.20 10.05 -18.57
CA GLY A 637 -14.65 10.72 -17.39
C GLY A 637 -15.26 10.26 -16.06
N ASP A 638 -16.42 9.60 -16.08
CA ASP A 638 -17.08 9.08 -14.88
C ASP A 638 -16.55 7.72 -14.43
N VAL A 639 -15.85 6.99 -15.30
CA VAL A 639 -15.32 5.64 -15.04
C VAL A 639 -14.39 5.68 -13.83
N ASP A 640 -14.68 4.85 -12.84
CA ASP A 640 -13.84 4.69 -11.64
C ASP A 640 -12.43 4.20 -12.04
N LEU A 641 -11.38 4.69 -11.37
CA LEU A 641 -10.01 4.38 -11.73
C LEU A 641 -9.77 2.87 -11.82
N VAL A 642 -10.11 2.11 -10.77
CA VAL A 642 -9.90 0.65 -10.72
C VAL A 642 -10.54 -0.06 -11.92
N ILE A 643 -11.75 0.33 -12.31
CA ILE A 643 -12.45 -0.25 -13.46
C ILE A 643 -11.70 0.03 -14.77
N GLY A 644 -11.28 1.28 -14.97
CA GLY A 644 -10.52 1.63 -16.16
C GLY A 644 -9.17 0.92 -16.24
N LEU A 645 -8.50 0.70 -15.10
CA LEU A 645 -7.24 -0.05 -15.05
C LEU A 645 -7.43 -1.53 -15.40
N MET A 646 -8.46 -2.17 -14.84
CA MET A 646 -8.75 -3.59 -15.09
C MET A 646 -9.31 -3.86 -16.49
N ALA A 647 -9.92 -2.85 -17.11
CA ALA A 647 -10.49 -2.98 -18.46
C ALA A 647 -9.43 -2.90 -19.58
N GLU A 648 -8.24 -2.37 -19.30
CA GLU A 648 -7.18 -2.22 -20.29
C GLU A 648 -6.57 -3.57 -20.68
N LYS A 649 -6.39 -3.79 -21.99
CA LYS A 649 -5.62 -4.92 -22.51
C LYS A 649 -4.17 -4.82 -21.99
N PRO A 650 -3.56 -5.95 -21.57
CA PRO A 650 -2.17 -5.96 -21.17
C PRO A 650 -1.22 -5.47 -22.27
N VAL A 651 -0.16 -4.77 -21.87
CA VAL A 651 0.95 -4.42 -22.77
C VAL A 651 1.70 -5.71 -23.13
N PRO A 652 2.24 -5.87 -24.36
CA PRO A 652 2.93 -7.10 -24.76
C PRO A 652 4.02 -7.54 -23.76
N GLY A 653 3.88 -8.76 -23.24
CA GLY A 653 4.80 -9.36 -22.26
C GLY A 653 4.56 -8.95 -20.80
N SER A 654 3.56 -8.12 -20.52
CA SER A 654 3.12 -7.73 -19.18
C SER A 654 1.74 -8.31 -18.87
N LEU A 655 1.41 -8.43 -17.58
CA LEU A 655 0.05 -8.65 -17.09
C LEU A 655 -0.75 -7.35 -16.95
N LEU A 656 -0.18 -6.19 -17.25
CA LEU A 656 -0.76 -4.88 -16.92
C LEU A 656 -1.04 -4.04 -18.17
N GLY A 657 -2.16 -3.32 -18.14
CA GLY A 657 -2.46 -2.26 -19.10
C GLY A 657 -1.51 -1.07 -18.99
N PRO A 658 -1.47 -0.17 -19.99
CA PRO A 658 -0.55 0.97 -20.03
C PRO A 658 -0.70 1.92 -18.84
N THR A 659 -1.92 2.19 -18.37
CA THR A 659 -2.14 3.11 -17.24
C THR A 659 -1.74 2.46 -15.92
N ALA A 660 -2.09 1.19 -15.70
CA ALA A 660 -1.69 0.45 -14.50
C ALA A 660 -0.16 0.34 -14.41
N THR A 661 0.48 0.05 -15.55
CA THR A 661 1.94 0.01 -15.69
C THR A 661 2.59 1.35 -15.31
N CYS A 662 2.06 2.46 -15.80
CA CYS A 662 2.53 3.80 -15.46
C CYS A 662 2.48 4.07 -13.95
N LEU A 663 1.34 3.80 -13.30
CA LEU A 663 1.14 4.07 -11.87
C LEU A 663 2.00 3.17 -10.97
N ILE A 664 2.08 1.87 -11.28
CA ILE A 664 2.91 0.93 -10.53
C ILE A 664 4.39 1.27 -10.70
N LYS A 665 4.83 1.62 -11.91
CA LYS A 665 6.22 2.03 -12.17
C LYS A 665 6.60 3.27 -11.38
N GLU A 666 5.75 4.28 -11.44
CA GLU A 666 5.96 5.54 -10.73
C GLU A 666 6.15 5.29 -9.23
N GLN A 667 5.31 4.43 -8.64
CA GLN A 667 5.41 4.10 -7.23
C GLN A 667 6.67 3.29 -6.89
N LEU A 668 7.00 2.26 -7.68
CA LEU A 668 8.18 1.44 -7.42
C LEU A 668 9.46 2.27 -7.58
N TRP A 669 9.52 3.17 -8.55
CA TRP A 669 10.62 4.13 -8.66
C TRP A 669 10.80 4.96 -7.37
N ARG A 670 9.71 5.43 -6.74
CA ARG A 670 9.79 6.13 -5.45
C ARG A 670 10.30 5.25 -4.32
N THR A 671 9.82 4.00 -4.21
CA THR A 671 10.22 3.10 -3.12
C THR A 671 11.67 2.65 -3.23
N LYS A 672 12.27 2.74 -4.42
CA LYS A 672 13.71 2.56 -4.64
C LYS A 672 14.49 3.85 -4.41
N ASN A 673 14.28 4.87 -5.22
CA ASN A 673 15.12 6.08 -5.26
C ASN A 673 14.92 7.01 -4.05
N GLY A 674 13.73 6.98 -3.43
CA GLY A 674 13.44 7.71 -2.19
C GLY A 674 13.82 6.97 -0.92
N ASP A 675 14.39 5.76 -1.01
CA ASP A 675 14.78 4.94 0.14
C ASP A 675 16.31 4.97 0.35
N ARG A 676 16.75 5.68 1.37
CA ARG A 676 18.17 5.80 1.75
C ARG A 676 18.81 4.46 2.11
N TYR A 677 18.00 3.49 2.51
CA TYR A 677 18.45 2.17 2.98
C TYR A 677 18.20 1.07 1.94
N PHE A 678 17.82 1.41 0.71
CA PHE A 678 17.61 0.44 -0.36
C PHE A 678 18.89 -0.37 -0.62
N TYR A 679 18.77 -1.69 -0.79
CA TYR A 679 19.90 -2.62 -0.67
C TYR A 679 21.06 -2.40 -1.66
N THR A 680 20.81 -1.74 -2.79
CA THR A 680 21.84 -1.44 -3.81
C THR A 680 22.54 -0.10 -3.59
N HIS A 681 22.07 0.76 -2.69
CA HIS A 681 22.66 2.09 -2.47
C HIS A 681 23.98 1.98 -1.69
N MET A 682 25.07 2.49 -2.28
CA MET A 682 26.44 2.26 -1.79
C MET A 682 27.05 3.46 -1.03
N ASP A 683 26.41 4.63 -1.09
CA ASP A 683 26.95 5.88 -0.54
C ASP A 683 26.29 6.30 0.79
N GLU A 684 25.30 5.53 1.24
CA GLU A 684 24.47 5.86 2.40
C GLU A 684 24.83 5.09 3.68
N ALA A 685 24.36 5.56 4.83
CA ALA A 685 24.66 4.97 6.15
C ALA A 685 24.26 3.48 6.28
N GLY A 686 23.25 3.06 5.52
CA GLY A 686 22.75 1.69 5.46
C GLY A 686 23.48 0.76 4.49
N ARG A 687 24.56 1.20 3.83
CA ARG A 687 25.21 0.47 2.73
C ARG A 687 25.75 -0.91 3.09
N PHE A 688 25.60 -1.87 2.19
CA PHE A 688 26.27 -3.17 2.26
C PHE A 688 27.68 -3.08 1.69
N THR A 689 28.59 -3.94 2.16
CA THR A 689 29.90 -4.08 1.50
C THR A 689 29.73 -4.73 0.13
N LYS A 690 30.68 -4.53 -0.80
CA LYS A 690 30.64 -5.18 -2.13
C LYS A 690 30.51 -6.71 -2.03
N ARG A 691 31.14 -7.31 -1.03
CA ARG A 691 31.05 -8.76 -0.75
C ARG A 691 29.64 -9.16 -0.30
N GLN A 692 29.05 -8.41 0.63
CA GLN A 692 27.68 -8.65 1.10
C GLN A 692 26.67 -8.50 -0.03
N LEU A 693 26.80 -7.43 -0.85
CA LEU A 693 25.91 -7.20 -1.99
C LEU A 693 25.98 -8.32 -3.03
N ALA A 694 27.17 -8.87 -3.29
CA ALA A 694 27.33 -10.01 -4.21
C ALA A 694 26.65 -11.29 -3.70
N GLU A 695 26.55 -11.47 -2.38
CA GLU A 695 25.83 -12.59 -1.77
C GLU A 695 24.32 -12.35 -1.75
N LEU A 696 23.85 -11.12 -1.45
CA LEU A 696 22.43 -10.75 -1.49
C LEU A 696 21.81 -10.93 -2.88
N LYS A 697 22.57 -10.67 -3.94
CA LYS A 697 22.16 -10.88 -5.34
C LYS A 697 21.95 -12.36 -5.72
N ARG A 698 22.12 -13.29 -4.78
CA ARG A 698 21.81 -14.72 -4.95
C ARG A 698 20.48 -15.12 -4.35
N ALA A 699 19.83 -14.23 -3.59
CA ALA A 699 18.55 -14.51 -2.96
C ALA A 699 17.47 -14.78 -4.02
N SER A 700 16.64 -15.80 -3.77
CA SER A 700 15.50 -16.17 -4.60
C SER A 700 14.47 -16.89 -3.73
N LEU A 701 13.18 -16.79 -4.07
CA LEU A 701 12.14 -17.51 -3.34
C LEU A 701 12.35 -19.03 -3.42
N ALA A 702 12.82 -19.54 -4.55
CA ALA A 702 13.21 -20.94 -4.70
C ALA A 702 14.21 -21.38 -3.62
N ARG A 703 15.26 -20.58 -3.38
CA ARG A 703 16.26 -20.83 -2.33
C ARG A 703 15.64 -20.78 -0.92
N LEU A 704 14.78 -19.78 -0.66
CA LEU A 704 14.09 -19.65 0.63
C LEU A 704 13.21 -20.87 0.94
N LEU A 705 12.50 -21.41 -0.05
CA LEU A 705 11.68 -22.62 0.10
C LEU A 705 12.55 -23.85 0.42
N CYS A 706 13.70 -23.99 -0.25
CA CYS A 706 14.64 -25.04 0.04
C CYS A 706 15.21 -24.93 1.48
N ASP A 707 15.56 -23.74 1.95
CA ASP A 707 16.19 -23.53 3.26
C ASP A 707 15.20 -23.60 4.44
N ASN A 708 13.94 -23.17 4.27
CA ASN A 708 13.00 -22.99 5.37
C ASN A 708 11.82 -23.98 5.39
N VAL A 709 11.60 -24.70 4.29
CA VAL A 709 10.44 -25.61 4.13
C VAL A 709 10.89 -27.05 3.86
N GLY A 710 12.14 -27.26 3.46
CA GLY A 710 12.69 -28.59 3.19
C GLY A 710 12.22 -29.15 1.85
N PHE A 711 12.20 -28.31 0.81
CA PHE A 711 12.05 -28.79 -0.57
C PHE A 711 13.32 -29.52 -0.98
N SER A 712 13.18 -30.59 -1.78
CA SER A 712 14.32 -31.31 -2.37
C SER A 712 14.67 -30.76 -3.76
N SER A 713 13.66 -30.31 -4.50
CA SER A 713 13.80 -29.71 -5.82
C SER A 713 12.69 -28.69 -6.05
N VAL A 714 12.98 -27.69 -6.87
CA VAL A 714 12.06 -26.60 -7.26
C VAL A 714 12.59 -25.95 -8.53
N GLN A 715 11.72 -25.33 -9.32
CA GLN A 715 12.15 -24.49 -10.44
C GLN A 715 12.94 -23.26 -9.96
N ARG A 716 13.78 -22.71 -10.83
CA ARG A 716 14.68 -21.59 -10.46
C ARG A 716 13.93 -20.31 -10.16
N ASP A 717 12.90 -20.01 -10.93
CA ASP A 717 12.01 -18.88 -10.69
C ASP A 717 10.59 -19.40 -10.42
N ILE A 718 10.11 -19.24 -9.19
CA ILE A 718 8.79 -19.77 -8.81
C ILE A 718 7.63 -18.96 -9.39
N PHE A 719 7.87 -17.75 -9.90
CA PHE A 719 6.84 -16.93 -10.56
C PHE A 719 6.44 -17.49 -11.93
N LEU A 720 7.30 -18.33 -12.51
CA LEU A 720 7.07 -18.98 -13.79
C LEU A 720 6.82 -20.48 -13.56
N PRO A 721 5.95 -21.11 -14.36
CA PRO A 721 5.72 -22.54 -14.25
C PRO A 721 6.97 -23.33 -14.67
N PRO A 722 7.12 -24.60 -14.21
CA PRO A 722 8.16 -25.48 -14.69
C PRO A 722 8.10 -25.67 -16.20
N SER A 723 9.24 -25.48 -16.88
CA SER A 723 9.37 -25.61 -18.34
C SER A 723 10.82 -25.90 -18.72
N GLU A 724 11.13 -26.08 -20.00
CA GLU A 724 12.52 -26.21 -20.47
C GLU A 724 13.36 -24.97 -20.15
N ALA A 725 12.76 -23.77 -20.21
CA ALA A 725 13.42 -22.50 -19.89
C ALA A 725 13.51 -22.23 -18.37
N ASN A 726 12.67 -22.90 -17.57
CA ASN A 726 12.65 -22.80 -16.11
C ASN A 726 12.54 -24.21 -15.48
N PRO A 727 13.61 -25.03 -15.61
CA PRO A 727 13.56 -26.42 -15.19
C PRO A 727 13.53 -26.54 -13.67
N THR A 728 12.85 -27.59 -13.19
CA THR A 728 12.96 -28.03 -11.80
C THR A 728 14.36 -28.58 -11.56
N VAL A 729 15.10 -27.99 -10.61
CA VAL A 729 16.47 -28.37 -10.27
C VAL A 729 16.57 -28.83 -8.82
N SER A 730 17.62 -29.59 -8.49
CA SER A 730 17.90 -29.92 -7.09
C SER A 730 18.14 -28.64 -6.28
N CYS A 731 17.67 -28.61 -5.04
CA CYS A 731 17.96 -27.53 -4.13
C CYS A 731 19.47 -27.34 -3.92
N ASP A 732 20.33 -28.34 -4.14
CA ASP A 732 21.78 -28.18 -4.03
C ASP A 732 22.40 -27.36 -5.17
N GLU A 733 21.71 -27.26 -6.32
CA GLU A 733 22.15 -26.45 -7.46
C GLU A 733 21.80 -24.97 -7.31
N ILE A 734 20.83 -24.65 -6.43
CA ILE A 734 20.39 -23.28 -6.18
C ILE A 734 21.32 -22.64 -5.15
N LYS A 735 22.09 -21.64 -5.60
CA LYS A 735 23.09 -20.96 -4.78
C LYS A 735 22.50 -20.38 -3.50
N LYS A 736 23.19 -20.59 -2.38
CA LYS A 736 22.86 -20.02 -1.07
C LYS A 736 23.45 -18.62 -0.91
N VAL A 737 22.79 -17.79 -0.12
CA VAL A 737 23.35 -16.54 0.40
C VAL A 737 24.41 -16.90 1.44
N ASN A 738 25.69 -16.64 1.16
CA ASN A 738 26.77 -16.97 2.10
C ASN A 738 26.91 -15.89 3.19
N LEU A 739 26.45 -16.22 4.40
CA LEU A 739 26.49 -15.33 5.56
C LEU A 739 27.90 -15.07 6.12
N GLU A 740 28.94 -15.80 5.68
CA GLU A 740 30.34 -15.49 6.03
C GLU A 740 30.77 -14.08 5.61
N ALA A 741 30.05 -13.45 4.66
CA ALA A 741 30.27 -12.05 4.30
C ALA A 741 29.90 -11.05 5.43
N TRP A 742 29.23 -11.51 6.49
CA TRP A 742 28.91 -10.74 7.70
C TRP A 742 29.74 -11.16 8.92
N GLN A 743 30.71 -12.05 8.77
CA GLN A 743 31.61 -12.43 9.85
C GLN A 743 32.56 -11.27 10.19
N ASP A 744 32.59 -10.88 11.47
CA ASP A 744 33.44 -9.81 11.99
C ASP A 744 34.92 -10.15 11.80
N LEU A 745 35.70 -9.18 11.29
CA LEU A 745 37.11 -9.40 10.95
C LEU A 745 37.95 -9.76 12.18
N ALA A 746 37.58 -9.20 13.34
CA ALA A 746 38.24 -9.50 14.62
C ALA A 746 38.01 -10.94 15.10
N GLN A 747 36.94 -11.60 14.64
CA GLN A 747 36.58 -12.97 14.99
C GLN A 747 36.90 -13.96 13.87
N GLN A 748 37.53 -13.50 12.77
CA GLN A 748 38.02 -14.41 11.74
C GLN A 748 39.21 -15.19 12.31
N PRO A 749 39.18 -16.52 12.26
CA PRO A 749 40.30 -17.32 12.73
C PRO A 749 41.52 -17.05 11.83
N ASP A 750 42.72 -17.05 12.42
CA ASP A 750 43.99 -16.80 11.72
C ASP A 750 44.08 -17.58 10.40
N ILE A 751 44.77 -17.03 9.40
CA ILE A 751 44.95 -17.56 8.04
C ILE A 751 45.30 -19.06 8.07
N LEU A 752 46.13 -19.49 9.02
CA LEU A 752 46.49 -20.90 9.21
C LEU A 752 45.29 -21.79 9.56
N THR A 753 44.43 -21.31 10.46
CA THR A 753 43.20 -22.01 10.87
C THR A 753 42.17 -22.05 9.75
N ARG A 754 42.07 -20.97 8.97
CA ARG A 754 41.23 -20.90 7.76
C ARG A 754 41.67 -21.90 6.70
N THR A 755 42.97 -21.97 6.44
CA THR A 755 43.55 -22.89 5.45
C THR A 755 43.34 -24.34 5.89
N ASN A 756 43.52 -24.64 7.17
CA ASN A 756 43.26 -25.97 7.73
C ASN A 756 41.78 -26.38 7.70
N LYS A 757 40.84 -25.46 7.97
CA LYS A 757 39.40 -25.74 7.88
C LYS A 757 38.94 -25.93 6.43
N TRP A 758 39.47 -25.12 5.51
CA TRP A 758 39.23 -25.29 4.07
C TRP A 758 39.80 -26.61 3.54
N ILE A 759 41.02 -26.98 3.92
CA ILE A 759 41.64 -28.28 3.60
C ILE A 759 40.81 -29.42 4.19
N LYS A 760 40.41 -29.36 5.46
CA LYS A 760 39.56 -30.39 6.09
C LYS A 760 38.21 -30.55 5.39
N ASN A 761 37.56 -29.45 5.01
CA ASN A 761 36.27 -29.51 4.31
C ASN A 761 36.41 -30.02 2.86
N LYS A 762 37.52 -29.74 2.18
CA LYS A 762 37.78 -30.28 0.83
C LYS A 762 38.19 -31.75 0.87
N VAL A 763 39.06 -32.14 1.80
CA VAL A 763 39.61 -33.50 1.91
C VAL A 763 38.60 -34.46 2.56
N GLY A 764 37.77 -33.99 3.49
CA GLY A 764 36.72 -34.80 4.13
C GLY A 764 35.52 -35.12 3.24
N SER A 765 35.33 -34.41 2.12
CA SER A 765 34.25 -34.71 1.15
C SER A 765 34.59 -35.84 0.17
N ASN A 766 35.85 -36.30 0.15
CA ASN A 766 36.31 -37.35 -0.77
C ASN A 766 36.58 -38.71 -0.10
N SER A 767 36.24 -38.87 1.19
CA SER A 767 36.50 -40.12 1.92
C SER A 767 35.24 -40.76 2.49
N THR A 768 34.24 -40.99 1.64
CA THR A 768 33.25 -42.07 1.80
C THR A 768 32.58 -42.33 0.45
N LYS A 769 33.19 -43.21 -0.35
CA LYS A 769 32.52 -44.01 -1.37
C LYS A 769 32.67 -45.48 -0.97
#